data_AF-A0A1I8JKR5-F1
#
_entry.id   AF-A0A1I8JKR5-F1
#
_cell.length_a   1.000
_cell.length_b   1.000
_cell.length_c   1.000
_cell.angle_alpha   90.00
_cell.angle_beta   90.00
_cell.angle_gamma   90.00
#
_symmetry.space_group_name_H-M   'P 1'
#
loop_
_entity.id
_entity.type
_entity.pdbx_description
1 polymer ?
#
loop_
_entity_poly.entity_id
_entity_poly.type
_entity_poly.pdbx_seq_one_letter_code
_entity_poly.pdbx_strand_id
1 'polypeptide(L)'
;MGIFCYYYLPDNVIRGFDSYKYSSQDTSPFANYVMHPFWNWLVKFLPRKLAPNLMTLSGFLCLVLNCLLLAYFDPDLRASSADFPEYRQAMWLVSALLNFASHTLDGMDGKQARRTGTSSPVGEMFDHGLDSWATLFFPMCVYSVFGRGVYGGHEVRVYYLYLAIMGQFVLSHWEKYVTGMFFLPWAYDLSQVSLVSVYAFTFAVGDSFWQTFAFGTWTYTDLVILSCYIGFWILCVPLTLYNVYSAYANKTGRHNTLSAAMTPLLSPAILLVFSALWVHFSPNQIIFHYPRLFYAAFGTVFSNITCRLIVSQMSSTKCQAFNLLTAIYSAVSLAVFLLSPTFQQELAVLIGLLAVCVLLHVHYGCNVVNQMLDHFKLRAFVIESPQKKSNAVKVRTAPGIAAPSLLQAAMTQVAMKPFHSLLLLCCAAALLRAAGGAELYKQGGPVQVYVNKVGPYFNPHETYHYYQLPVCRPATIVHKSMSLGELLDGDRMAQSMFDIRFGQDAADKVLCSKQLSAADLEQLRTAVEDLYYFEFVVDDIPVRGFVGHLEETGFVPHSHKVFLWTHFSFRFYFSGQRIVFVKVVTQEKAPVDLAKLQPGSQVAFTYSVAWVKSDVKFEDRAKLIKDTSFFPKTLEIHWLSVINSLILVLLLIGFVTVILFRILKKDFARYNLEDEEADEDSDNGWKTVHNDVFRPPKHKCFFSATIGVGAQFLAIITGLFVMALLGLFNVHHHGNINSAGIVLYAFTSGIAGFVSCRMFRRLGGERWARNVLLTSFLFAFPLFMVWAVVNSVAWAYGTTQALP
;
A
#
# COMPACT_ATOMS: atom_id res chain seq x y z
N MET A 1 -20.00 -36.72 4.47
CA MET A 1 -20.47 -35.81 3.41
C MET A 1 -20.30 -34.39 3.93
N GLY A 2 -19.31 -33.66 3.42
CA GLY A 2 -18.95 -32.33 3.94
C GLY A 2 -19.90 -31.24 3.43
N ILE A 3 -19.92 -30.10 4.12
CA ILE A 3 -20.70 -28.90 3.77
C ILE A 3 -20.47 -28.44 2.32
N PHE A 4 -19.31 -28.73 1.72
CA PHE A 4 -18.96 -28.40 0.33
C PHE A 4 -19.40 -29.42 -0.73
N CYS A 5 -20.37 -30.29 -0.43
CA CYS A 5 -20.89 -31.29 -1.38
C CYS A 5 -22.38 -31.07 -1.70
N TYR A 6 -22.82 -29.81 -1.78
CA TYR A 6 -24.20 -29.48 -2.18
C TYR A 6 -24.28 -29.27 -3.70
N TYR A 7 -25.16 -30.02 -4.36
CA TYR A 7 -25.38 -29.92 -5.80
C TYR A 7 -26.32 -28.75 -6.13
N TYR A 8 -25.80 -27.74 -6.84
CA TYR A 8 -26.57 -26.55 -7.24
C TYR A 8 -27.00 -26.61 -8.70
N LEU A 9 -26.22 -27.28 -9.54
CA LEU A 9 -26.46 -27.40 -10.97
C LEU A 9 -27.14 -28.75 -11.25
N PRO A 10 -28.41 -28.76 -11.67
CA PRO A 10 -29.05 -29.99 -12.12
C PRO A 10 -28.43 -30.48 -13.45
N ASP A 11 -28.58 -31.76 -13.75
CA ASP A 11 -27.92 -32.41 -14.90
C ASP A 11 -28.21 -31.73 -16.24
N ASN A 12 -29.42 -31.18 -16.42
CA ASN A 12 -29.77 -30.45 -17.64
C ASN A 12 -28.97 -29.15 -17.81
N VAL A 13 -28.63 -28.46 -16.71
CA VAL A 13 -27.78 -27.27 -16.73
C VAL A 13 -26.34 -27.67 -17.04
N ILE A 14 -25.83 -28.73 -16.42
CA ILE A 14 -24.47 -29.23 -16.65
C ILE A 14 -24.26 -29.63 -18.12
N ARG A 15 -25.17 -30.42 -18.69
CA ARG A 15 -25.12 -30.80 -20.12
C ARG A 15 -25.25 -29.60 -21.05
N GLY A 16 -25.94 -28.54 -20.62
CA GLY A 16 -26.06 -27.31 -21.39
C GLY A 16 -24.71 -26.66 -21.70
N PHE A 17 -23.74 -26.76 -20.78
CA PHE A 17 -22.41 -26.18 -20.98
C PHE A 17 -21.58 -26.85 -22.08
N ASP A 18 -21.86 -28.10 -22.44
CA ASP A 18 -21.13 -28.82 -23.50
C ASP A 18 -21.37 -28.20 -24.89
N SER A 19 -22.54 -27.60 -25.07
CA SER A 19 -22.92 -26.89 -26.29
C SER A 19 -22.48 -25.42 -26.31
N TYR A 20 -21.92 -24.93 -25.21
CA TYR A 20 -21.62 -23.51 -25.04
C TYR A 20 -20.34 -23.12 -25.78
N LYS A 21 -20.44 -22.05 -26.57
CA LYS A 21 -19.30 -21.39 -27.18
C LYS A 21 -19.35 -19.90 -26.86
N TYR A 22 -18.26 -19.38 -26.31
CA TYR A 22 -18.15 -17.96 -26.03
C TYR A 22 -18.28 -17.14 -27.32
N SER A 23 -19.17 -16.15 -27.29
CA SER A 23 -19.36 -15.18 -28.35
C SER A 23 -19.55 -13.80 -27.74
N SER A 24 -18.64 -12.88 -28.07
CA SER A 24 -18.69 -11.50 -27.63
C SER A 24 -18.40 -10.56 -28.80
N GLN A 25 -19.00 -9.38 -28.75
CA GLN A 25 -18.74 -8.30 -29.69
C GLN A 25 -18.42 -7.03 -28.91
N ASP A 26 -17.29 -6.42 -29.25
CA ASP A 26 -16.85 -5.16 -28.68
C ASP A 26 -16.75 -4.13 -29.79
N THR A 27 -17.66 -3.16 -29.79
CA THR A 27 -17.70 -2.06 -30.76
C THR A 27 -17.16 -0.75 -30.19
N SER A 28 -16.65 -0.76 -28.94
CA SER A 28 -16.12 0.45 -28.31
C SER A 28 -14.86 0.93 -29.02
N PRO A 29 -14.81 2.18 -29.50
CA PRO A 29 -13.60 2.72 -30.10
C PRO A 29 -12.43 2.75 -29.10
N PHE A 30 -12.70 3.14 -27.84
CA PHE A 30 -11.68 3.20 -26.81
C PHE A 30 -11.09 1.81 -26.51
N ALA A 31 -11.95 0.79 -26.38
CA ALA A 31 -11.49 -0.57 -26.14
C ALA A 31 -10.65 -1.10 -27.32
N ASN A 32 -11.15 -0.95 -28.55
CA ASN A 32 -10.50 -1.49 -29.75
C ASN A 32 -9.17 -0.82 -30.11
N TYR A 33 -9.06 0.49 -29.95
CA TYR A 33 -7.87 1.24 -30.38
C TYR A 33 -6.87 1.53 -29.26
N VAL A 34 -7.28 1.44 -27.99
CA VAL A 34 -6.39 1.74 -26.84
C VAL A 34 -6.19 0.50 -25.96
N MET A 35 -7.26 -0.05 -25.39
CA MET A 35 -7.16 -1.08 -24.36
C MET A 35 -6.72 -2.44 -24.90
N HIS A 36 -7.33 -2.93 -25.98
CA HIS A 36 -6.96 -4.21 -26.59
C HIS A 36 -5.49 -4.23 -27.06
N PRO A 37 -4.97 -3.19 -27.76
CA PRO A 37 -3.53 -3.09 -28.06
C PRO A 37 -2.65 -3.12 -26.81
N PHE A 38 -3.02 -2.37 -25.76
CA PHE A 38 -2.30 -2.35 -24.49
C PHE A 38 -2.24 -3.73 -23.82
N TRP A 39 -3.36 -4.42 -23.66
CA TRP A 39 -3.39 -5.77 -23.06
C TRP A 39 -2.72 -6.83 -23.93
N ASN A 40 -2.86 -6.75 -25.26
CA ASN A 40 -2.18 -7.65 -26.20
C ASN A 40 -0.65 -7.49 -26.13
N TRP A 41 -0.16 -6.28 -25.86
CA TRP A 41 1.25 -6.04 -25.62
C TRP A 41 1.67 -6.59 -24.26
N LEU A 42 0.92 -6.26 -23.19
CA LEU A 42 1.29 -6.60 -21.82
C LEU A 42 1.25 -8.11 -21.54
N VAL A 43 0.26 -8.83 -22.07
CA VAL A 43 0.10 -10.28 -21.86
C VAL A 43 1.32 -11.07 -22.34
N LYS A 44 2.10 -10.54 -23.30
CA LYS A 44 3.30 -11.21 -23.85
C LYS A 44 4.38 -11.40 -22.78
N PHE A 45 4.46 -10.52 -21.80
CA PHE A 45 5.42 -10.59 -20.69
C PHE A 45 5.02 -11.62 -19.62
N LEU A 46 3.77 -12.08 -19.61
CA LEU A 46 3.31 -13.05 -18.64
C LEU A 46 3.79 -14.48 -18.97
N PRO A 47 4.18 -15.28 -17.96
CA PRO A 47 4.55 -16.68 -18.16
C PRO A 47 3.37 -17.49 -18.72
N ARG A 48 3.62 -18.36 -19.70
CA ARG A 48 2.58 -19.26 -20.26
C ARG A 48 2.01 -20.28 -19.25
N LYS A 49 2.65 -20.46 -18.10
CA LYS A 49 2.16 -21.34 -17.01
C LYS A 49 1.19 -20.62 -16.06
N LEU A 50 1.06 -19.31 -16.17
CA LEU A 50 0.14 -18.53 -15.35
C LEU A 50 -1.29 -18.80 -15.82
N ALA A 51 -2.11 -19.38 -14.94
CA ALA A 51 -3.51 -19.69 -15.21
C ALA A 51 -4.36 -18.39 -15.29
N PRO A 52 -5.24 -18.24 -16.30
CA PRO A 52 -6.13 -17.09 -16.43
C PRO A 52 -6.96 -16.81 -15.17
N ASN A 53 -7.62 -17.83 -14.61
CA ASN A 53 -8.45 -17.66 -13.41
C ASN A 53 -7.67 -17.14 -12.18
N LEU A 54 -6.36 -17.40 -12.11
CA LEU A 54 -5.52 -16.83 -11.05
C LEU A 54 -5.31 -15.33 -11.26
N MET A 55 -5.24 -14.87 -12.51
CA MET A 55 -5.16 -13.45 -12.85
C MET A 55 -6.45 -12.74 -12.46
N THR A 56 -7.60 -13.27 -12.86
CA THR A 56 -8.93 -12.78 -12.47
C THR A 56 -9.06 -12.71 -10.95
N LEU A 57 -8.71 -13.78 -10.22
CA LEU A 57 -8.76 -13.78 -8.75
C LEU A 57 -7.82 -12.73 -8.15
N SER A 58 -6.61 -12.59 -8.70
CA SER A 58 -5.65 -11.61 -8.20
C SER A 58 -6.14 -10.18 -8.41
N GLY A 59 -6.74 -9.88 -9.57
CA GLY A 59 -7.35 -8.58 -9.85
C GLY A 59 -8.51 -8.29 -8.89
N PHE A 60 -9.41 -9.26 -8.72
CA PHE A 60 -10.50 -9.17 -7.75
C PHE A 60 -9.99 -8.90 -6.31
N LEU A 61 -8.93 -9.60 -5.87
CA LEU A 61 -8.33 -9.37 -4.56
C LEU A 61 -7.69 -7.98 -4.43
N CYS A 62 -7.21 -7.36 -5.51
CA CYS A 62 -6.80 -5.95 -5.49
C CYS A 62 -7.98 -5.01 -5.22
N LEU A 63 -9.17 -5.28 -5.75
CA LEU A 63 -10.38 -4.50 -5.44
C LEU A 63 -10.82 -4.69 -4.00
N VAL A 64 -10.79 -5.93 -3.49
CA VAL A 64 -11.09 -6.22 -2.08
C VAL A 64 -10.11 -5.49 -1.17
N LEU A 65 -8.81 -5.55 -1.48
CA LEU A 65 -7.80 -4.84 -0.70
C LEU A 65 -8.02 -3.32 -0.73
N ASN A 66 -8.37 -2.75 -1.88
CA ASN A 66 -8.72 -1.34 -1.99
C ASN A 66 -9.94 -0.98 -1.14
N CYS A 67 -10.99 -1.81 -1.17
CA CYS A 67 -12.17 -1.60 -0.35
C CYS A 67 -11.87 -1.69 1.16
N LEU A 68 -11.03 -2.64 1.58
CA LEU A 68 -10.62 -2.78 2.99
C LEU A 68 -9.73 -1.62 3.44
N LEU A 69 -8.82 -1.16 2.58
CA LEU A 69 -7.99 0.02 2.83
C LEU A 69 -8.87 1.25 3.09
N LEU A 70 -9.82 1.52 2.19
CA LEU A 70 -10.74 2.64 2.34
C LEU A 70 -11.73 2.45 3.51
N ALA A 71 -12.13 1.22 3.83
CA ALA A 71 -12.96 0.97 5.00
C ALA A 71 -12.22 1.21 6.33
N TYR A 72 -10.91 1.00 6.36
CA TYR A 72 -10.07 1.28 7.53
C TYR A 72 -9.82 2.79 7.70
N PHE A 73 -9.43 3.48 6.64
CA PHE A 73 -9.07 4.90 6.69
C PHE A 73 -10.27 5.85 6.55
N ASP A 74 -11.39 5.36 6.02
CA ASP A 74 -12.61 6.13 5.79
C ASP A 74 -13.89 5.31 6.05
N PRO A 75 -14.11 4.78 7.26
CA PRO A 75 -15.25 3.91 7.54
C PRO A 75 -16.61 4.56 7.21
N ASP A 76 -16.72 5.88 7.39
CA ASP A 76 -17.97 6.64 7.28
C ASP A 76 -18.19 7.32 5.92
N LEU A 77 -17.30 7.12 4.93
CA LEU A 77 -17.34 7.81 3.63
C LEU A 77 -17.24 9.34 3.76
N ARG A 78 -16.34 9.79 4.63
CA ARG A 78 -16.08 11.18 5.03
C ARG A 78 -14.66 11.62 4.71
N ALA A 79 -13.89 10.88 3.91
CA ALA A 79 -12.48 11.22 3.66
C ALA A 79 -12.30 12.64 3.11
N SER A 80 -13.22 13.13 2.29
CA SER A 80 -13.22 14.49 1.72
C SER A 80 -13.97 15.52 2.57
N SER A 81 -14.44 15.17 3.77
CA SER A 81 -15.11 16.12 4.67
C SER A 81 -14.09 16.99 5.40
N ALA A 82 -14.42 18.28 5.58
CA ALA A 82 -13.55 19.27 6.22
C ALA A 82 -13.17 18.92 7.67
N ASP A 83 -13.88 17.99 8.30
CA ASP A 83 -13.76 17.66 9.72
C ASP A 83 -12.61 16.69 10.04
N PHE A 84 -11.95 16.08 9.04
CA PHE A 84 -10.90 15.06 9.24
C PHE A 84 -9.67 15.23 8.31
N PRO A 85 -8.73 16.16 8.58
CA PRO A 85 -7.54 16.36 7.77
C PRO A 85 -6.33 15.60 8.33
N GLU A 86 -6.25 14.30 8.13
CA GLU A 86 -5.01 13.53 8.38
C GLU A 86 -4.44 12.95 7.07
N TYR A 87 -3.12 12.69 7.06
CA TYR A 87 -2.25 12.33 5.93
C TYR A 87 -2.69 11.08 5.12
N ARG A 88 -3.83 11.17 4.43
CA ARG A 88 -4.44 10.11 3.60
C ARG A 88 -4.08 10.21 2.13
N GLN A 89 -3.32 11.20 1.69
CA GLN A 89 -2.99 11.36 0.26
C GLN A 89 -2.37 10.10 -0.36
N ALA A 90 -1.43 9.45 0.34
CA ALA A 90 -0.80 8.21 -0.14
C ALA A 90 -1.80 7.07 -0.38
N MET A 91 -2.93 7.04 0.35
CA MET A 91 -4.01 6.08 0.15
C MET A 91 -4.59 6.19 -1.25
N TRP A 92 -4.77 7.40 -1.78
CA TRP A 92 -5.30 7.62 -3.14
C TRP A 92 -4.36 7.08 -4.21
N LEU A 93 -3.05 7.21 -4.02
CA LEU A 93 -2.06 6.59 -4.92
C LEU A 93 -2.16 5.05 -4.87
N VAL A 94 -2.28 4.46 -3.68
CA VAL A 94 -2.45 3.02 -3.52
C VAL A 94 -3.76 2.56 -4.17
N SER A 95 -4.86 3.29 -3.99
CA SER A 95 -6.14 3.03 -4.65
C SER A 95 -6.08 3.10 -6.16
N ALA A 96 -5.32 4.06 -6.73
CA ALA A 96 -5.06 4.13 -8.16
C ALA A 96 -4.30 2.91 -8.66
N LEU A 97 -3.22 2.51 -7.98
CA LEU A 97 -2.40 1.35 -8.34
C LEU A 97 -3.18 0.04 -8.23
N LEU A 98 -3.98 -0.14 -7.19
CA LEU A 98 -4.79 -1.34 -6.98
C LEU A 98 -5.91 -1.46 -8.04
N ASN A 99 -6.61 -0.37 -8.36
CA ASN A 99 -7.63 -0.39 -9.42
C ASN A 99 -6.99 -0.61 -10.80
N PHE A 100 -5.85 0.03 -11.07
CA PHE A 100 -5.12 -0.17 -12.31
C PHE A 100 -4.67 -1.64 -12.47
N ALA A 101 -4.11 -2.23 -11.41
CA ALA A 101 -3.73 -3.63 -11.40
C ALA A 101 -4.94 -4.54 -11.60
N SER A 102 -6.06 -4.26 -10.93
CA SER A 102 -7.31 -5.03 -11.10
C SER A 102 -7.79 -5.02 -12.54
N HIS A 103 -8.06 -3.84 -13.10
CA HIS A 103 -8.58 -3.70 -14.47
C HIS A 103 -7.63 -4.27 -15.51
N THR A 104 -6.32 -4.14 -15.28
CA THR A 104 -5.31 -4.69 -16.19
C THR A 104 -5.24 -6.21 -16.15
N LEU A 105 -5.31 -6.82 -14.96
CA LEU A 105 -5.30 -8.28 -14.81
C LEU A 105 -6.57 -8.91 -15.40
N ASP A 106 -7.71 -8.27 -15.16
CA ASP A 106 -9.02 -8.62 -15.71
C ASP A 106 -8.99 -8.59 -17.25
N GLY A 107 -8.67 -7.45 -17.87
CA GLY A 107 -8.63 -7.36 -19.34
C GLY A 107 -7.60 -8.27 -20.03
N MET A 108 -6.59 -8.76 -19.31
CA MET A 108 -5.60 -9.70 -19.84
C MET A 108 -5.99 -11.17 -19.70
N ASP A 109 -6.92 -11.56 -18.83
CA ASP A 109 -7.17 -12.96 -18.50
C ASP A 109 -7.66 -13.78 -19.71
N GLY A 110 -8.60 -13.26 -20.50
CA GLY A 110 -9.12 -13.87 -21.69
C GLY A 110 -8.09 -13.87 -22.81
N LYS A 111 -7.21 -12.85 -22.85
CA LYS A 111 -6.08 -12.79 -23.80
C LYS A 111 -5.08 -13.90 -23.47
N GLN A 112 -4.79 -14.11 -22.19
CA GLN A 112 -3.95 -15.20 -21.72
C GLN A 112 -4.62 -16.55 -22.02
N ALA A 113 -5.92 -16.71 -21.74
CA ALA A 113 -6.66 -17.95 -22.01
C ALA A 113 -6.61 -18.36 -23.49
N ARG A 114 -6.77 -17.39 -24.40
CA ARG A 114 -6.61 -17.60 -25.85
C ARG A 114 -5.18 -17.97 -26.23
N ARG A 115 -4.18 -17.31 -25.62
CA ARG A 115 -2.75 -17.56 -25.85
C ARG A 115 -2.30 -18.94 -25.38
N THR A 116 -2.90 -19.47 -24.33
CA THR A 116 -2.60 -20.78 -23.74
C THR A 116 -3.53 -21.90 -24.22
N GLY A 117 -4.59 -21.57 -24.97
CA GLY A 117 -5.57 -22.55 -25.44
C GLY A 117 -6.45 -23.11 -24.31
N THR A 118 -6.67 -22.33 -23.24
CA THR A 118 -7.38 -22.74 -22.02
C THR A 118 -8.71 -21.99 -21.83
N SER A 119 -9.29 -21.43 -22.89
CA SER A 119 -10.63 -20.82 -22.84
C SER A 119 -11.68 -21.88 -22.50
N SER A 120 -12.52 -21.61 -21.51
CA SER A 120 -13.54 -22.55 -21.03
C SER A 120 -14.75 -21.82 -20.43
N PRO A 121 -15.93 -22.46 -20.33
CA PRO A 121 -17.08 -21.91 -19.63
C PRO A 121 -16.78 -21.62 -18.14
N VAL A 122 -15.89 -22.40 -17.53
CA VAL A 122 -15.42 -22.19 -16.15
C VAL A 122 -14.70 -20.85 -16.03
N GLY A 123 -13.82 -20.54 -16.98
CA GLY A 123 -13.09 -19.27 -16.98
C GLY A 123 -14.03 -18.07 -17.07
N GLU A 124 -15.05 -18.14 -17.92
CA GLU A 124 -16.06 -17.07 -18.02
C GLU A 124 -16.92 -16.95 -16.76
N MET A 125 -17.35 -18.06 -16.16
CA MET A 125 -18.07 -18.03 -14.88
C MET A 125 -17.24 -17.37 -13.78
N PHE A 126 -15.93 -17.61 -13.80
CA PHE A 126 -14.99 -17.08 -12.82
C PHE A 126 -14.78 -15.56 -13.00
N ASP A 127 -14.57 -15.14 -14.25
CA ASP A 127 -14.46 -13.74 -14.69
C ASP A 127 -15.73 -12.93 -14.34
N HIS A 128 -16.82 -13.17 -15.06
CA HIS A 128 -18.05 -12.39 -14.88
C HIS A 128 -18.71 -12.61 -13.50
N GLY A 129 -18.46 -13.75 -12.86
CA GLY A 129 -18.89 -14.01 -11.50
C GLY A 129 -18.23 -13.06 -10.50
N LEU A 130 -16.91 -12.88 -10.58
CA LEU A 130 -16.17 -11.95 -9.73
C LEU A 130 -16.46 -10.48 -10.10
N ASP A 131 -16.63 -10.16 -11.39
CA ASP A 131 -17.05 -8.84 -11.85
C ASP A 131 -18.38 -8.39 -11.25
N SER A 132 -19.32 -9.34 -11.12
CA SER A 132 -20.62 -9.04 -10.50
C SER A 132 -20.46 -8.54 -9.07
N TRP A 133 -19.43 -9.01 -8.35
CA TRP A 133 -19.09 -8.55 -7.01
C TRP A 133 -18.18 -7.31 -7.04
N ALA A 134 -17.40 -7.09 -8.10
CA ALA A 134 -16.69 -5.84 -8.33
C ALA A 134 -17.64 -4.63 -8.45
N THR A 135 -18.86 -4.82 -8.98
CA THR A 135 -19.92 -3.78 -9.00
C THR A 135 -20.31 -3.26 -7.61
N LEU A 136 -20.01 -4.00 -6.54
CA LEU A 136 -20.13 -3.53 -5.16
C LEU A 136 -18.98 -2.57 -4.80
N PHE A 137 -17.74 -2.95 -5.09
CA PHE A 137 -16.57 -2.24 -4.59
C PHE A 137 -16.34 -0.90 -5.29
N PHE A 138 -16.55 -0.82 -6.61
CA PHE A 138 -16.29 0.40 -7.38
C PHE A 138 -17.03 1.65 -6.85
N PRO A 139 -18.38 1.66 -6.76
CA PRO A 139 -19.11 2.81 -6.22
C PRO A 139 -18.77 3.11 -4.77
N MET A 140 -18.54 2.09 -3.94
CA MET A 140 -18.16 2.30 -2.53
C MET A 140 -16.81 3.03 -2.40
N CYS A 141 -15.83 2.60 -3.19
CA CYS A 141 -14.48 3.11 -3.14
C CYS A 141 -14.41 4.53 -3.72
N VAL A 142 -15.01 4.76 -4.90
CA VAL A 142 -14.96 6.08 -5.54
C VAL A 142 -15.70 7.12 -4.72
N TYR A 143 -16.77 6.74 -4.04
CA TYR A 143 -17.52 7.69 -3.22
C TYR A 143 -16.76 8.13 -1.96
N SER A 144 -15.74 7.37 -1.54
CA SER A 144 -14.80 7.84 -0.51
C SER A 144 -14.02 9.09 -0.99
N VAL A 145 -13.79 9.24 -2.30
CA VAL A 145 -13.12 10.43 -2.90
C VAL A 145 -14.03 11.66 -2.93
N PHE A 146 -15.34 11.47 -3.02
CA PHE A 146 -16.28 12.59 -3.08
C PHE A 146 -16.75 13.02 -1.68
N GLY A 147 -16.85 12.06 -0.76
CA GLY A 147 -17.26 12.28 0.62
C GLY A 147 -18.74 12.63 0.78
N ARG A 148 -19.22 12.51 2.01
CA ARG A 148 -20.55 12.97 2.48
C ARG A 148 -20.42 14.35 3.15
N GLY A 149 -21.46 15.18 3.10
CA GLY A 149 -21.49 16.49 3.77
C GLY A 149 -22.32 17.55 3.03
N VAL A 150 -22.19 18.82 3.42
CA VAL A 150 -22.95 19.95 2.81
C VAL A 150 -22.62 20.15 1.33
N TYR A 151 -21.35 19.93 0.96
CA TYR A 151 -20.85 19.98 -0.42
C TYR A 151 -20.56 18.58 -1.00
N GLY A 152 -20.63 17.54 -0.17
CA GLY A 152 -20.66 16.14 -0.58
C GLY A 152 -22.07 15.74 -1.04
N GLY A 153 -22.20 14.70 -1.86
CA GLY A 153 -23.52 14.27 -2.29
C GLY A 153 -24.40 13.82 -1.11
N HIS A 154 -25.73 14.00 -1.20
CA HIS A 154 -26.67 13.37 -0.26
C HIS A 154 -26.46 11.85 -0.23
N GLU A 155 -26.59 11.20 0.92
CA GLU A 155 -26.19 9.80 1.16
C GLU A 155 -26.98 8.82 0.30
N VAL A 156 -28.21 9.20 -0.05
CA VAL A 156 -29.09 8.49 -1.00
C VAL A 156 -28.56 8.57 -2.45
N ARG A 157 -27.74 9.57 -2.80
CA ARG A 157 -27.11 9.66 -4.13
C ARG A 157 -26.18 8.48 -4.40
N VAL A 158 -25.54 7.93 -3.36
CA VAL A 158 -24.74 6.70 -3.47
C VAL A 158 -25.64 5.56 -3.96
N TYR A 159 -26.82 5.41 -3.36
CA TYR A 159 -27.76 4.37 -3.75
C TYR A 159 -28.15 4.48 -5.24
N TYR A 160 -28.45 5.68 -5.72
CA TYR A 160 -28.76 5.88 -7.14
C TYR A 160 -27.56 5.65 -8.07
N LEU A 161 -26.32 5.96 -7.63
CA LEU A 161 -25.11 5.60 -8.36
C LEU A 161 -24.96 4.07 -8.47
N TYR A 162 -25.26 3.33 -7.40
CA TYR A 162 -25.31 1.87 -7.42
C TYR A 162 -26.36 1.36 -8.43
N LEU A 163 -27.55 1.99 -8.51
CA LEU A 163 -28.56 1.61 -9.50
C LEU A 163 -28.03 1.72 -10.93
N ALA A 164 -27.31 2.79 -11.25
CA ALA A 164 -26.74 2.99 -12.58
C ALA A 164 -25.69 1.92 -12.92
N ILE A 165 -24.75 1.65 -12.00
CA ILE A 165 -23.64 0.71 -12.24
C ILE A 165 -24.14 -0.75 -12.27
N MET A 166 -24.94 -1.16 -11.28
CA MET A 166 -25.51 -2.50 -11.24
C MET A 166 -26.53 -2.71 -12.39
N GLY A 167 -27.29 -1.66 -12.72
CA GLY A 167 -28.17 -1.63 -13.87
C GLY A 167 -27.43 -1.91 -15.17
N GLN A 168 -26.31 -1.21 -15.41
CA GLN A 168 -25.48 -1.43 -16.60
C GLN A 168 -25.00 -2.90 -16.67
N PHE A 169 -24.50 -3.44 -15.56
CA PHE A 169 -23.97 -4.80 -15.51
C PHE A 169 -25.06 -5.86 -15.78
N VAL A 170 -26.23 -5.73 -15.14
CA VAL A 170 -27.33 -6.70 -15.31
C VAL A 170 -27.97 -6.59 -16.69
N LEU A 171 -28.07 -5.39 -17.28
CA LEU A 171 -28.61 -5.22 -18.62
C LEU A 171 -27.75 -5.89 -19.70
N SER A 172 -26.42 -5.81 -19.61
CA SER A 172 -25.53 -6.52 -20.56
C SER A 172 -25.65 -8.05 -20.47
N HIS A 173 -25.89 -8.57 -19.27
CA HIS A 173 -26.13 -10.01 -19.07
C HIS A 173 -27.53 -10.42 -19.51
N TRP A 174 -28.53 -9.58 -19.28
CA TRP A 174 -29.88 -9.78 -19.79
C TRP A 174 -29.90 -9.75 -21.33
N GLU A 175 -29.18 -8.82 -21.94
CA GLU A 175 -29.01 -8.73 -23.38
C GLU A 175 -28.39 -10.00 -23.95
N LYS A 176 -27.33 -10.54 -23.33
CA LYS A 176 -26.75 -11.82 -23.74
C LYS A 176 -27.71 -12.99 -23.56
N TYR A 177 -28.46 -13.01 -22.47
CA TYR A 177 -29.47 -14.05 -22.23
C TYR A 177 -30.53 -14.07 -23.35
N VAL A 178 -30.94 -12.89 -23.84
CA VAL A 178 -31.95 -12.76 -24.90
C VAL A 178 -31.38 -12.98 -26.31
N THR A 179 -30.25 -12.34 -26.63
CA THR A 179 -29.66 -12.30 -27.98
C THR A 179 -28.68 -13.43 -28.26
N GLY A 180 -28.11 -14.04 -27.22
CA GLY A 180 -27.06 -15.03 -27.30
C GLY A 180 -25.65 -14.49 -27.59
N MET A 181 -25.51 -13.16 -27.70
CA MET A 181 -24.26 -12.45 -27.96
C MET A 181 -23.94 -11.53 -26.78
N PHE A 182 -22.70 -11.53 -26.30
CA PHE A 182 -22.28 -10.60 -25.25
C PHE A 182 -21.79 -9.29 -25.88
N PHE A 183 -22.52 -8.20 -25.69
CA PHE A 183 -22.08 -6.87 -26.10
C PHE A 183 -21.43 -6.16 -24.92
N LEU A 184 -20.18 -5.72 -25.09
CA LEU A 184 -19.49 -4.97 -24.04
C LEU A 184 -19.99 -3.51 -24.02
N PRO A 185 -20.37 -2.97 -22.85
CA PRO A 185 -20.74 -1.56 -22.74
C PRO A 185 -19.58 -0.64 -23.10
N TRP A 186 -19.82 0.34 -23.97
CA TRP A 186 -18.81 1.33 -24.34
C TRP A 186 -18.23 2.09 -23.15
N ALA A 187 -19.07 2.33 -22.14
CA ALA A 187 -18.68 3.06 -20.94
C ALA A 187 -17.79 2.25 -19.99
N TYR A 188 -17.71 0.91 -20.10
CA TYR A 188 -17.04 0.07 -19.11
C TYR A 188 -15.54 0.42 -18.98
N ASP A 189 -14.75 0.18 -20.03
CA ASP A 189 -13.30 0.42 -19.98
C ASP A 189 -12.95 1.89 -19.75
N LEU A 190 -13.72 2.79 -20.36
CA LEU A 190 -13.56 4.23 -20.15
C LEU A 190 -13.79 4.59 -18.68
N SER A 191 -14.81 4.02 -18.03
CA SER A 191 -15.10 4.27 -16.62
C SER A 191 -14.02 3.73 -15.70
N GLN A 192 -13.40 2.58 -16.02
CA GLN A 192 -12.30 2.00 -15.23
C GLN A 192 -11.04 2.85 -15.30
N VAL A 193 -10.64 3.29 -16.51
CA VAL A 193 -9.50 4.20 -16.69
C VAL A 193 -9.78 5.57 -16.05
N SER A 194 -11.02 6.05 -16.17
CA SER A 194 -11.45 7.30 -15.49
C SER A 194 -11.35 7.17 -13.98
N LEU A 195 -11.73 6.04 -13.41
CA LEU A 195 -11.65 5.77 -11.98
C LEU A 195 -10.21 5.77 -11.46
N VAL A 196 -9.28 5.12 -12.18
CA VAL A 196 -7.84 5.18 -11.88
C VAL A 196 -7.34 6.62 -11.94
N SER A 197 -7.76 7.37 -12.96
CA SER A 197 -7.39 8.78 -13.14
C SER A 197 -7.92 9.67 -12.02
N VAL A 198 -9.15 9.43 -11.54
CA VAL A 198 -9.74 10.12 -10.39
C VAL A 198 -8.85 9.92 -9.16
N TYR A 199 -8.49 8.69 -8.81
CA TYR A 199 -7.61 8.45 -7.65
C TYR A 199 -6.22 9.08 -7.80
N ALA A 200 -5.59 8.96 -8.98
CA ALA A 200 -4.28 9.56 -9.23
C ALA A 200 -4.33 11.09 -9.17
N PHE A 201 -5.40 11.70 -9.68
CA PHE A 201 -5.64 13.14 -9.60
C PHE A 201 -5.88 13.59 -8.15
N THR A 202 -6.70 12.86 -7.39
CA THR A 202 -6.93 13.11 -5.96
C THR A 202 -5.63 13.03 -5.16
N PHE A 203 -4.73 12.11 -5.49
CA PHE A 203 -3.40 12.05 -4.90
C PHE A 203 -2.58 13.33 -5.18
N ALA A 204 -2.60 13.81 -6.41
CA ALA A 204 -1.81 14.96 -6.84
C ALA A 204 -2.34 16.31 -6.33
N VAL A 205 -3.66 16.48 -6.30
CA VAL A 205 -4.33 17.77 -6.06
C VAL A 205 -4.98 17.85 -4.68
N GLY A 206 -5.33 16.70 -4.09
CA GLY A 206 -6.10 16.61 -2.86
C GLY A 206 -7.59 16.34 -3.10
N ASP A 207 -8.23 15.69 -2.13
CA ASP A 207 -9.65 15.31 -2.16
C ASP A 207 -10.63 16.49 -2.03
N SER A 208 -10.21 17.60 -1.42
CA SER A 208 -11.01 18.83 -1.34
C SER A 208 -11.35 19.44 -2.70
N PHE A 209 -10.57 19.14 -3.75
CA PHE A 209 -10.83 19.61 -5.11
C PHE A 209 -12.23 19.21 -5.60
N TRP A 210 -12.68 18.00 -5.29
CA TRP A 210 -13.94 17.46 -5.81
C TRP A 210 -15.19 18.16 -5.28
N GLN A 211 -15.05 18.93 -4.21
CA GLN A 211 -16.10 19.76 -3.61
C GLN A 211 -16.07 21.21 -4.11
N THR A 212 -15.13 21.58 -4.98
CA THR A 212 -15.11 22.90 -5.61
C THR A 212 -16.22 23.01 -6.65
N PHE A 213 -16.80 24.21 -6.76
CA PHE A 213 -17.84 24.51 -7.74
C PHE A 213 -17.23 24.57 -9.14
N ALA A 214 -17.76 23.77 -10.06
CA ALA A 214 -17.39 23.79 -11.46
C ALA A 214 -18.18 24.86 -12.22
N PHE A 215 -19.52 24.86 -12.09
CA PHE A 215 -20.40 25.81 -12.76
C PHE A 215 -21.61 26.18 -11.89
N GLY A 216 -21.73 27.45 -11.50
CA GLY A 216 -22.80 27.90 -10.62
C GLY A 216 -22.80 27.12 -9.30
N THR A 217 -23.89 26.39 -9.03
CA THR A 217 -24.04 25.55 -7.83
C THR A 217 -23.58 24.10 -8.00
N TRP A 218 -23.11 23.71 -9.19
CA TRP A 218 -22.68 22.33 -9.47
C TRP A 218 -21.20 22.13 -9.11
N THR A 219 -20.92 21.11 -8.31
CA THR A 219 -19.55 20.70 -7.96
C THR A 219 -18.97 19.73 -8.99
N TYR A 220 -17.64 19.52 -8.98
CA TYR A 220 -17.01 18.47 -9.81
C TYR A 220 -17.53 17.07 -9.47
N THR A 221 -17.87 16.81 -8.21
CA THR A 221 -18.56 15.58 -7.79
C THR A 221 -19.89 15.39 -8.54
N ASP A 222 -20.69 16.44 -8.66
CA ASP A 222 -21.98 16.37 -9.37
C ASP A 222 -21.79 16.07 -10.85
N LEU A 223 -20.75 16.62 -11.49
CA LEU A 223 -20.42 16.34 -12.89
C LEU A 223 -20.01 14.89 -13.11
N VAL A 224 -19.19 14.31 -12.22
CA VAL A 224 -18.79 12.90 -12.32
C VAL A 224 -20.00 11.99 -12.14
N ILE A 225 -20.84 12.24 -11.14
CA ILE A 225 -22.06 11.47 -10.92
C ILE A 225 -23.02 11.59 -12.12
N LEU A 226 -23.20 12.79 -12.67
CA LEU A 226 -24.01 13.02 -13.86
C LEU A 226 -23.48 12.23 -15.06
N SER A 227 -22.17 12.14 -15.23
CA SER A 227 -21.56 11.34 -16.30
C SER A 227 -21.90 9.85 -16.20
N CYS A 228 -21.97 9.29 -14.97
CA CYS A 228 -22.41 7.92 -14.75
C CYS A 228 -23.88 7.71 -15.15
N TYR A 229 -24.77 8.67 -14.82
CA TYR A 229 -26.18 8.59 -15.24
C TYR A 229 -26.36 8.72 -16.74
N ILE A 230 -25.61 9.62 -17.39
CA ILE A 230 -25.60 9.74 -18.85
C ILE A 230 -25.13 8.41 -19.47
N GLY A 231 -24.05 7.82 -18.93
CA GLY A 231 -23.55 6.52 -19.37
C GLY A 231 -24.62 5.41 -19.29
N PHE A 232 -25.38 5.37 -18.19
CA PHE A 232 -26.43 4.37 -18.03
C PHE A 232 -27.68 4.65 -18.90
N TRP A 233 -28.28 5.83 -18.77
CA TRP A 233 -29.57 6.14 -19.40
C TRP A 233 -29.49 6.48 -20.88
N ILE A 234 -28.40 7.11 -21.33
CA ILE A 234 -28.26 7.58 -22.72
C ILE A 234 -27.46 6.60 -23.55
N LEU A 235 -26.44 5.95 -22.99
CA LEU A 235 -25.63 4.99 -23.73
C LEU A 235 -26.14 3.56 -23.53
N CYS A 236 -26.10 3.03 -22.31
CA CYS A 236 -26.36 1.61 -22.06
C CYS A 236 -27.81 1.19 -22.41
N VAL A 237 -28.83 1.86 -21.86
CA VAL A 237 -30.23 1.45 -22.03
C VAL A 237 -30.67 1.45 -23.51
N PRO A 238 -30.47 2.53 -24.30
CA PRO A 238 -30.93 2.54 -25.69
C PRO A 238 -30.22 1.52 -26.58
N LEU A 239 -28.90 1.34 -26.40
CA LEU A 239 -28.11 0.34 -27.13
C LEU A 239 -28.60 -1.08 -26.83
N THR A 240 -28.82 -1.39 -25.56
CA THR A 240 -29.36 -2.69 -25.11
C THR A 240 -30.72 -2.97 -25.75
N LEU A 241 -31.63 -1.98 -25.71
CA LEU A 241 -32.96 -2.11 -26.29
C LEU A 241 -32.92 -2.27 -27.82
N TYR A 242 -32.03 -1.53 -28.50
CA TYR A 242 -31.83 -1.64 -29.94
C TYR A 242 -31.31 -3.02 -30.33
N ASN A 243 -30.32 -3.55 -29.63
CA ASN A 243 -29.75 -4.87 -29.90
C ASN A 243 -30.76 -5.99 -29.65
N VAL A 244 -31.54 -5.90 -28.57
CA VAL A 244 -32.64 -6.83 -28.29
C VAL A 244 -33.71 -6.77 -29.38
N TYR A 245 -34.14 -5.56 -29.78
CA TYR A 245 -35.07 -5.36 -30.89
C TYR A 245 -34.53 -5.98 -32.19
N SER A 246 -33.27 -5.69 -32.53
CA SER A 246 -32.60 -6.19 -33.72
C SER A 246 -32.53 -7.73 -33.73
N ALA A 247 -32.23 -8.35 -32.58
CA ALA A 247 -32.19 -9.81 -32.47
C ALA A 247 -33.57 -10.46 -32.73
N TYR A 248 -34.65 -9.86 -32.24
CA TYR A 248 -36.00 -10.35 -32.51
C TYR A 248 -36.45 -10.08 -33.96
N ALA A 249 -36.15 -8.89 -34.49
CA ALA A 249 -36.43 -8.55 -35.89
C ALA A 249 -35.73 -9.50 -36.86
N ASN A 250 -34.48 -9.89 -36.55
CA ASN A 250 -33.67 -10.81 -37.34
C ASN A 250 -33.92 -12.30 -37.01
N LYS A 251 -34.87 -12.63 -36.13
CA LYS A 251 -35.20 -14.00 -35.69
C LYS A 251 -34.01 -14.79 -35.12
N THR A 252 -33.06 -14.10 -34.48
CA THR A 252 -31.89 -14.69 -33.81
C THR A 252 -32.03 -14.77 -32.29
N GLY A 253 -33.08 -14.19 -31.70
CA GLY A 253 -33.35 -14.23 -30.26
C GLY A 253 -33.65 -15.64 -29.72
N ARG A 254 -33.18 -15.94 -28.49
CA ARG A 254 -33.25 -17.29 -27.87
C ARG A 254 -34.59 -17.65 -27.21
N HIS A 255 -35.42 -16.66 -26.86
CA HIS A 255 -36.65 -16.88 -26.09
C HIS A 255 -37.91 -16.45 -26.83
N ASN A 256 -38.84 -17.38 -27.01
CA ASN A 256 -40.02 -17.16 -27.86
C ASN A 256 -41.15 -16.35 -27.19
N THR A 257 -41.07 -16.10 -25.88
CA THR A 257 -42.07 -15.33 -25.13
C THR A 257 -41.43 -14.18 -24.37
N LEU A 258 -42.13 -13.05 -24.35
CA LEU A 258 -41.70 -11.86 -23.59
C LEU A 258 -41.53 -12.18 -22.09
N SER A 259 -42.41 -13.01 -21.53
CA SER A 259 -42.32 -13.44 -20.13
C SER A 259 -41.01 -14.18 -19.82
N ALA A 260 -40.59 -15.10 -20.70
CA ALA A 260 -39.34 -15.84 -20.53
C ALA A 260 -38.12 -14.92 -20.71
N ALA A 261 -38.19 -13.95 -21.63
CA ALA A 261 -37.15 -12.96 -21.85
C ALA A 261 -36.99 -11.98 -20.67
N MET A 262 -38.09 -11.61 -20.00
CA MET A 262 -38.08 -10.66 -18.88
C MET A 262 -37.83 -11.32 -17.51
N THR A 263 -37.93 -12.64 -17.41
CA THR A 263 -37.73 -13.39 -16.15
C THR A 263 -36.43 -13.03 -15.41
N PRO A 264 -35.26 -12.87 -16.06
CA PRO A 264 -34.03 -12.48 -15.38
C PRO A 264 -34.08 -11.15 -14.64
N LEU A 265 -34.94 -10.22 -15.06
CA LEU A 265 -35.02 -8.87 -14.50
C LEU A 265 -35.91 -8.81 -13.24
N LEU A 266 -36.64 -9.87 -12.92
CA LEU A 266 -37.54 -9.90 -11.76
C LEU A 266 -36.78 -9.86 -10.42
N SER A 267 -35.79 -10.74 -10.22
CA SER A 267 -35.00 -10.77 -8.98
C SER A 267 -34.22 -9.46 -8.74
N PRO A 268 -33.54 -8.86 -9.74
CA PRO A 268 -32.97 -7.52 -9.61
C PRO A 268 -34.02 -6.47 -9.23
N ALA A 269 -35.17 -6.42 -9.93
CA ALA A 269 -36.22 -5.45 -9.64
C ALA A 269 -36.75 -5.56 -8.20
N ILE A 270 -36.96 -6.78 -7.70
CA ILE A 270 -37.36 -7.03 -6.31
C ILE A 270 -36.29 -6.51 -5.35
N LEU A 271 -35.01 -6.84 -5.58
CA LEU A 271 -33.90 -6.36 -4.76
C LEU A 271 -33.86 -4.82 -4.73
N LEU A 272 -34.06 -4.15 -5.86
CA LEU A 272 -34.10 -2.69 -5.95
C LEU A 272 -35.28 -2.09 -5.18
N VAL A 273 -36.48 -2.65 -5.32
CA VAL A 273 -37.67 -2.16 -4.60
C VAL A 273 -37.49 -2.29 -3.08
N PHE A 274 -37.07 -3.46 -2.59
CA PHE A 274 -36.88 -3.66 -1.15
C PHE A 274 -35.67 -2.92 -0.60
N SER A 275 -34.64 -2.66 -1.40
CA SER A 275 -33.53 -1.80 -0.97
C SER A 275 -33.96 -0.35 -0.92
N ALA A 276 -34.74 0.15 -1.89
CA ALA A 276 -35.30 1.50 -1.86
C ALA A 276 -36.23 1.69 -0.66
N LEU A 277 -37.07 0.70 -0.34
CA LEU A 277 -37.90 0.72 0.87
C LEU A 277 -37.05 0.87 2.14
N TRP A 278 -35.99 0.08 2.28
CA TRP A 278 -35.10 0.18 3.44
C TRP A 278 -34.35 1.53 3.47
N VAL A 279 -33.82 2.00 2.33
CA VAL A 279 -33.08 3.27 2.23
C VAL A 279 -33.95 4.47 2.61
N HIS A 280 -35.19 4.53 2.12
CA HIS A 280 -36.06 5.70 2.30
C HIS A 280 -36.91 5.66 3.57
N PHE A 281 -37.23 4.47 4.07
CA PHE A 281 -38.13 4.29 5.21
C PHE A 281 -37.47 3.54 6.39
N SER A 282 -36.13 3.48 6.45
CA SER A 282 -35.43 2.94 7.63
C SER A 282 -35.83 3.73 8.88
N PRO A 283 -36.30 3.07 9.95
CA PRO A 283 -36.72 3.74 11.18
C PRO A 283 -35.57 4.45 11.89
N ASN A 284 -34.34 3.93 11.77
CA ASN A 284 -33.15 4.50 12.42
C ASN A 284 -32.11 5.06 11.44
N GLN A 285 -32.49 5.29 10.17
CA GLN A 285 -31.60 5.90 9.17
C GLN A 285 -30.24 5.17 9.05
N ILE A 286 -30.27 3.82 9.02
CA ILE A 286 -29.07 2.97 9.16
C ILE A 286 -27.99 3.26 8.11
N ILE A 287 -28.38 3.73 6.93
CA ILE A 287 -27.47 4.08 5.82
C ILE A 287 -26.62 5.32 6.10
N PHE A 288 -27.05 6.18 7.03
CA PHE A 288 -26.30 7.36 7.47
C PHE A 288 -25.23 6.97 8.49
N HIS A 289 -25.48 5.92 9.28
CA HIS A 289 -24.56 5.44 10.30
C HIS A 289 -23.58 4.38 9.80
N TYR A 290 -24.06 3.37 9.05
CA TYR A 290 -23.26 2.22 8.59
C TYR A 290 -23.47 1.89 7.11
N PRO A 291 -23.14 2.82 6.19
CA PRO A 291 -23.40 2.65 4.77
C PRO A 291 -22.67 1.45 4.14
N ARG A 292 -21.41 1.22 4.53
CA ARG A 292 -20.58 0.16 3.96
C ARG A 292 -21.21 -1.22 4.21
N LEU A 293 -21.78 -1.44 5.40
CA LEU A 293 -22.46 -2.69 5.74
C LEU A 293 -23.73 -2.91 4.91
N PHE A 294 -24.55 -1.86 4.77
CA PHE A 294 -25.76 -1.91 3.95
C PHE A 294 -25.45 -2.26 2.49
N TYR A 295 -24.54 -1.50 1.87
CA TYR A 295 -24.18 -1.73 0.48
C TYR A 295 -23.49 -3.08 0.28
N ALA A 296 -22.68 -3.57 1.22
CA ALA A 296 -22.08 -4.90 1.15
C ALA A 296 -23.14 -6.01 1.12
N ALA A 297 -24.21 -5.90 1.91
CA ALA A 297 -25.29 -6.87 1.90
C ALA A 297 -26.06 -6.81 0.57
N PHE A 298 -26.46 -5.60 0.16
CA PHE A 298 -27.16 -5.34 -1.10
C PHE A 298 -26.38 -5.85 -2.33
N GLY A 299 -25.10 -5.49 -2.46
CA GLY A 299 -24.25 -5.88 -3.58
C GLY A 299 -23.91 -7.37 -3.61
N THR A 300 -23.84 -8.03 -2.47
CA THR A 300 -23.63 -9.49 -2.41
C THR A 300 -24.87 -10.25 -2.91
N VAL A 301 -26.07 -9.77 -2.57
CA VAL A 301 -27.32 -10.33 -3.11
C VAL A 301 -27.42 -10.09 -4.61
N PHE A 302 -27.08 -8.89 -5.08
CA PHE A 302 -27.00 -8.57 -6.51
C PHE A 302 -26.05 -9.52 -7.25
N SER A 303 -24.83 -9.71 -6.73
CA SER A 303 -23.85 -10.64 -7.32
C SER A 303 -24.38 -12.08 -7.37
N ASN A 304 -25.11 -12.55 -6.35
CA ASN A 304 -25.73 -13.88 -6.39
C ASN A 304 -26.77 -14.01 -7.51
N ILE A 305 -27.63 -13.00 -7.68
CA ILE A 305 -28.63 -12.95 -8.76
C ILE A 305 -27.93 -13.04 -10.11
N THR A 306 -26.88 -12.23 -10.32
CA THR A 306 -26.21 -12.17 -11.61
C THR A 306 -25.40 -13.43 -11.91
N CYS A 307 -24.76 -14.06 -10.92
CA CYS A 307 -24.11 -15.36 -11.11
C CYS A 307 -25.10 -16.45 -11.59
N ARG A 308 -26.35 -16.43 -11.11
CA ARG A 308 -27.39 -17.35 -11.59
C ARG A 308 -27.80 -17.04 -13.03
N LEU A 309 -27.91 -15.76 -13.39
CA LEU A 309 -28.14 -15.34 -14.77
C LEU A 309 -27.01 -15.80 -15.70
N ILE A 310 -25.74 -15.65 -15.27
CA ILE A 310 -24.55 -16.11 -16.01
C ILE A 310 -24.59 -17.62 -16.26
N VAL A 311 -24.95 -18.41 -15.25
CA VAL A 311 -25.13 -19.87 -15.41
C VAL A 311 -26.24 -20.18 -16.43
N SER A 312 -27.38 -19.52 -16.35
CA SER A 312 -28.52 -19.76 -17.24
C SER A 312 -28.23 -19.39 -18.71
N GLN A 313 -27.54 -18.28 -18.97
CA GLN A 313 -27.14 -17.90 -20.34
C GLN A 313 -26.11 -18.86 -20.96
N MET A 314 -25.17 -19.40 -20.17
CA MET A 314 -24.15 -20.33 -20.66
C MET A 314 -24.75 -21.72 -20.92
N SER A 315 -25.62 -22.18 -20.01
CA SER A 315 -26.30 -23.47 -20.13
C SER A 315 -27.51 -23.47 -21.08
N SER A 316 -27.89 -22.31 -21.62
CA SER A 316 -29.14 -22.12 -22.39
C SER A 316 -30.40 -22.60 -21.66
N THR A 317 -30.44 -22.44 -20.34
CA THR A 317 -31.60 -22.79 -19.51
C THR A 317 -32.38 -21.56 -19.06
N LYS A 318 -33.65 -21.75 -18.68
CA LYS A 318 -34.47 -20.65 -18.14
C LYS A 318 -33.88 -20.15 -16.83
N CYS A 319 -33.70 -18.83 -16.72
CA CYS A 319 -33.29 -18.19 -15.48
C CYS A 319 -34.35 -18.38 -14.39
N GLN A 320 -33.90 -18.57 -13.15
CA GLN A 320 -34.79 -18.61 -12.00
C GLN A 320 -35.40 -17.22 -11.78
N ALA A 321 -36.73 -17.15 -11.67
CA ALA A 321 -37.45 -15.90 -11.43
C ALA A 321 -37.16 -15.32 -10.04
N PHE A 322 -36.97 -16.21 -9.06
CA PHE A 322 -36.76 -15.88 -7.65
C PHE A 322 -35.74 -16.82 -7.02
N ASN A 323 -34.86 -16.31 -6.16
CA ASN A 323 -33.86 -17.10 -5.46
C ASN A 323 -33.91 -16.84 -3.94
N LEU A 324 -33.40 -17.80 -3.16
CA LEU A 324 -33.45 -17.79 -1.70
C LEU A 324 -32.80 -16.55 -1.07
N LEU A 325 -31.68 -16.07 -1.63
CA LEU A 325 -30.94 -14.95 -1.05
C LEU A 325 -31.70 -13.63 -1.21
N THR A 326 -32.32 -13.42 -2.38
CA THR A 326 -33.28 -12.32 -2.59
C THR A 326 -34.47 -12.44 -1.65
N ALA A 327 -35.01 -13.64 -1.42
CA ALA A 327 -36.13 -13.86 -0.51
C ALA A 327 -35.79 -13.45 0.93
N ILE A 328 -34.64 -13.90 1.44
CA ILE A 328 -34.16 -13.57 2.78
C ILE A 328 -33.99 -12.05 2.92
N TYR A 329 -33.30 -11.42 1.96
CA TYR A 329 -33.09 -9.97 1.98
C TYR A 329 -34.40 -9.18 1.96
N SER A 330 -35.33 -9.53 1.06
CA SER A 330 -36.63 -8.87 0.95
C SER A 330 -37.49 -9.06 2.21
N ALA A 331 -37.49 -10.26 2.79
CA ALA A 331 -38.22 -10.54 4.03
C ALA A 331 -37.66 -9.73 5.20
N VAL A 332 -36.33 -9.63 5.31
CA VAL A 332 -35.67 -8.82 6.35
C VAL A 332 -35.95 -7.33 6.15
N SER A 333 -35.82 -6.80 4.93
CA SER A 333 -36.15 -5.41 4.62
C SER A 333 -37.60 -5.07 5.00
N LEU A 334 -38.55 -5.95 4.63
CA LEU A 334 -39.96 -5.79 5.00
C LEU A 334 -40.18 -5.85 6.50
N ALA A 335 -39.51 -6.77 7.20
CA ALA A 335 -39.62 -6.89 8.66
C ALA A 335 -39.09 -5.64 9.38
N VAL A 336 -37.97 -5.07 8.92
CA VAL A 336 -37.44 -3.81 9.46
C VAL A 336 -38.43 -2.66 9.26
N PHE A 337 -39.04 -2.58 8.07
CA PHE A 337 -40.06 -1.57 7.78
C PHE A 337 -41.34 -1.72 8.63
N LEU A 338 -41.85 -2.95 8.79
CA LEU A 338 -43.12 -3.20 9.49
C LEU A 338 -42.99 -3.18 11.01
N LEU A 339 -41.87 -3.66 11.56
CA LEU A 339 -41.68 -3.85 13.00
C LEU A 339 -41.01 -2.66 13.67
N SER A 340 -40.47 -1.71 12.91
CA SER A 340 -39.78 -0.52 13.40
C SER A 340 -38.83 -0.80 14.58
N PRO A 341 -37.83 -1.70 14.40
CA PRO A 341 -36.94 -2.12 15.48
C PRO A 341 -36.10 -0.96 16.02
N THR A 342 -35.57 -1.12 17.24
CA THR A 342 -34.57 -0.19 17.79
C THR A 342 -33.28 -0.20 16.96
N PHE A 343 -32.48 0.87 17.02
CA PHE A 343 -31.22 0.97 16.29
C PHE A 343 -30.28 -0.23 16.48
N GLN A 344 -30.13 -0.73 17.73
CA GLN A 344 -29.27 -1.89 18.00
C GLN A 344 -29.80 -3.17 17.35
N GLN A 345 -31.12 -3.35 17.31
CA GLN A 345 -31.76 -4.48 16.65
C GLN A 345 -31.64 -4.38 15.13
N GLU A 346 -31.86 -3.21 14.53
CA GLU A 346 -31.69 -2.98 13.09
C GLU A 346 -30.23 -3.24 12.66
N LEU A 347 -29.25 -2.74 13.42
CA LEU A 347 -27.83 -2.99 13.18
C LEU A 347 -27.46 -4.48 13.30
N ALA A 348 -27.94 -5.16 14.35
CA ALA A 348 -27.68 -6.59 14.54
C ALA A 348 -28.29 -7.43 13.39
N VAL A 349 -29.50 -7.09 12.95
CA VAL A 349 -30.16 -7.70 11.80
C VAL A 349 -29.36 -7.46 10.53
N LEU A 350 -28.85 -6.25 10.30
CA LEU A 350 -28.03 -5.95 9.12
C LEU A 350 -26.71 -6.73 9.11
N ILE A 351 -26.00 -6.79 10.24
CA ILE A 351 -24.75 -7.56 10.38
C ILE A 351 -25.01 -9.06 10.16
N GLY A 352 -26.06 -9.59 10.77
CA GLY A 352 -26.47 -10.98 10.60
C GLY A 352 -26.85 -11.30 9.15
N LEU A 353 -27.62 -10.42 8.51
CA LEU A 353 -27.99 -10.55 7.09
C LEU A 353 -26.76 -10.54 6.19
N LEU A 354 -25.82 -9.61 6.41
CA LEU A 354 -24.57 -9.55 5.65
C LEU A 354 -23.78 -10.87 5.78
N ALA A 355 -23.60 -11.36 7.01
CA ALA A 355 -22.88 -12.61 7.25
C ALA A 355 -23.53 -13.80 6.53
N VAL A 356 -24.86 -13.93 6.60
CA VAL A 356 -25.61 -14.96 5.89
C VAL A 356 -25.47 -14.81 4.37
N CYS A 357 -25.63 -13.60 3.83
CA CYS A 357 -25.50 -13.32 2.40
C CYS A 357 -24.11 -13.68 1.87
N VAL A 358 -23.04 -13.28 2.55
CA VAL A 358 -21.66 -13.57 2.15
C VAL A 358 -21.38 -15.08 2.21
N LEU A 359 -21.74 -15.74 3.32
CA LEU A 359 -21.49 -17.18 3.48
C LEU A 359 -22.23 -18.00 2.41
N LEU A 360 -23.52 -17.70 2.18
CA LEU A 360 -24.31 -18.41 1.17
C LEU A 360 -23.86 -18.08 -0.26
N HIS A 361 -23.43 -16.85 -0.54
CA HIS A 361 -22.90 -16.47 -1.86
C HIS A 361 -21.57 -17.18 -2.16
N VAL A 362 -20.61 -17.16 -1.22
CA VAL A 362 -19.32 -17.86 -1.36
C VAL A 362 -19.55 -19.36 -1.49
N HIS A 363 -20.44 -19.93 -0.66
CA HIS A 363 -20.81 -21.34 -0.74
C HIS A 363 -21.40 -21.69 -2.12
N TYR A 364 -22.30 -20.87 -2.66
CA TYR A 364 -22.84 -21.05 -4.00
C TYR A 364 -21.74 -21.01 -5.07
N GLY A 365 -20.89 -19.97 -5.07
CA GLY A 365 -19.82 -19.79 -6.05
C GLY A 365 -18.82 -20.94 -6.05
N CYS A 366 -18.31 -21.34 -4.88
CA CYS A 366 -17.36 -22.45 -4.76
C CYS A 366 -17.94 -23.77 -5.27
N ASN A 367 -19.19 -24.10 -4.91
CA ASN A 367 -19.81 -25.36 -5.32
C ASN A 367 -20.13 -25.39 -6.82
N VAL A 368 -20.63 -24.28 -7.40
CA VAL A 368 -20.90 -24.18 -8.84
C VAL A 368 -19.61 -24.31 -9.65
N VAL A 369 -18.56 -23.58 -9.26
CA VAL A 369 -17.25 -23.69 -9.93
C VAL A 369 -16.68 -25.10 -9.79
N ASN A 370 -16.76 -25.74 -8.62
CA ASN A 370 -16.30 -27.12 -8.43
C ASN A 370 -17.08 -28.11 -9.31
N GLN A 371 -18.41 -27.99 -9.38
CA GLN A 371 -19.24 -28.84 -10.25
C GLN A 371 -18.86 -28.69 -11.73
N MET A 372 -18.58 -27.46 -12.19
CA MET A 372 -18.11 -27.25 -13.56
C MET A 372 -16.69 -27.77 -13.79
N LEU A 373 -15.78 -27.61 -12.82
CA LEU A 373 -14.42 -28.16 -12.88
C LEU A 373 -14.42 -29.69 -12.97
N ASP A 374 -15.28 -30.35 -12.17
CA ASP A 374 -15.43 -31.80 -12.17
C ASP A 374 -16.01 -32.29 -13.52
N HIS A 375 -17.01 -31.60 -14.05
CA HIS A 375 -17.60 -31.91 -15.36
C HIS A 375 -16.59 -31.80 -16.50
N PHE A 376 -15.83 -30.70 -16.55
CA PHE A 376 -14.82 -30.46 -17.60
C PHE A 376 -13.46 -31.12 -17.31
N LYS A 377 -13.29 -31.76 -16.14
CA LYS A 377 -12.03 -32.34 -15.67
C LYS A 377 -10.87 -31.34 -15.67
N LEU A 378 -11.14 -30.12 -15.24
CA LEU A 378 -10.19 -29.02 -15.19
C LEU A 378 -9.71 -28.76 -13.76
N ARG A 379 -8.56 -28.09 -13.64
CA ARG A 379 -8.07 -27.54 -12.36
C ARG A 379 -8.08 -26.02 -12.41
N ALA A 380 -8.70 -25.38 -11.42
CA ALA A 380 -8.98 -23.94 -11.44
C ALA A 380 -7.75 -23.05 -11.68
N PHE A 381 -6.59 -23.39 -11.11
CA PHE A 381 -5.41 -22.51 -11.07
C PHE A 381 -4.15 -23.14 -11.70
N VAL A 382 -4.31 -24.19 -12.49
CA VAL A 382 -3.17 -24.92 -13.09
C VAL A 382 -3.43 -25.14 -14.57
N ILE A 383 -2.47 -24.73 -15.41
CA ILE A 383 -2.45 -25.12 -16.82
C ILE A 383 -1.73 -26.46 -16.92
N GLU A 384 -2.46 -27.49 -17.32
CA GLU A 384 -1.86 -28.80 -17.59
C GLU A 384 -1.06 -28.73 -18.90
N SER A 385 0.15 -29.30 -18.88
CA SER A 385 0.95 -29.41 -20.10
C SER A 385 0.26 -30.38 -21.07
N PRO A 386 0.19 -30.10 -22.37
CA PRO A 386 -0.37 -31.07 -23.31
C PRO A 386 0.45 -32.36 -23.21
N GLN A 387 -0.15 -33.45 -22.73
CA GLN A 387 0.42 -34.77 -22.89
C GLN A 387 0.61 -35.00 -24.39
N LYS A 388 1.86 -35.23 -24.82
CA LYS A 388 2.12 -35.82 -26.13
C LYS A 388 1.23 -37.06 -26.23
N LYS A 389 0.24 -37.04 -27.13
CA LYS A 389 -0.49 -38.24 -27.54
C LYS A 389 0.54 -39.22 -28.10
N SER A 390 1.10 -40.08 -27.25
CA SER A 390 1.85 -41.23 -27.73
C SER A 390 0.81 -42.25 -28.18
N ASN A 391 0.87 -42.66 -29.44
CA ASN A 391 0.12 -43.79 -29.97
C ASN A 391 0.47 -45.05 -29.15
N ALA A 392 -0.29 -45.33 -28.10
CA ALA A 392 -0.16 -46.56 -27.35
C ALA A 392 -1.05 -47.62 -27.98
N VAL A 393 -0.41 -48.58 -28.65
CA VAL A 393 -0.96 -49.88 -29.02
C VAL A 393 -1.68 -50.47 -27.80
N LYS A 394 -2.95 -50.85 -27.97
CA LYS A 394 -3.73 -51.60 -26.98
C LYS A 394 -3.06 -52.95 -26.71
N VAL A 395 -2.30 -53.06 -25.63
CA VAL A 395 -1.97 -54.35 -25.03
C VAL A 395 -2.95 -54.60 -23.89
N ARG A 396 -3.77 -55.65 -24.03
CA ARG A 396 -4.63 -56.17 -22.98
C ARG A 396 -3.77 -56.65 -21.81
N THR A 397 -4.08 -56.19 -20.59
CA THR A 397 -3.66 -56.87 -19.36
C THR A 397 -4.88 -57.15 -18.49
N ALA A 398 -4.88 -58.35 -17.91
CA ALA A 398 -5.91 -58.95 -17.08
C ALA A 398 -5.88 -58.40 -15.63
N PRO A 399 -6.90 -58.67 -14.80
CA PRO A 399 -7.17 -57.92 -13.58
C PRO A 399 -6.41 -58.46 -12.37
N GLY A 400 -5.99 -57.57 -11.47
CA GLY A 400 -5.60 -58.00 -10.13
C GLY A 400 -4.82 -56.98 -9.30
N ILE A 401 -5.44 -56.62 -8.18
CA ILE A 401 -4.86 -56.22 -6.89
C ILE A 401 -4.65 -54.71 -6.67
N ALA A 402 -5.51 -54.21 -5.78
CA ALA A 402 -5.47 -52.90 -5.13
C ALA A 402 -4.40 -52.84 -4.04
N ALA A 403 -3.72 -51.69 -3.92
CA ALA A 403 -3.78 -50.77 -2.76
C ALA A 403 -2.68 -49.68 -2.86
N PRO A 404 -2.90 -48.47 -2.32
CA PRO A 404 -2.13 -47.28 -2.64
C PRO A 404 -0.95 -47.06 -1.69
N SER A 405 0.25 -46.82 -2.22
CA SER A 405 1.40 -46.43 -1.41
C SER A 405 1.39 -44.94 -1.09
N LEU A 406 1.26 -44.67 0.21
CA LEU A 406 1.40 -43.44 1.01
C LEU A 406 2.60 -42.50 0.72
N LEU A 407 3.31 -42.62 -0.41
CA LEU A 407 4.50 -41.83 -0.71
C LEU A 407 4.23 -40.57 -1.56
N GLN A 408 3.05 -40.43 -2.16
CA GLN A 408 2.73 -39.30 -3.05
C GLN A 408 2.00 -38.14 -2.33
N ALA A 409 1.61 -38.34 -1.07
CA ALA A 409 1.00 -37.33 -0.20
C ALA A 409 2.03 -36.58 0.68
N ALA A 410 3.29 -37.02 0.74
CA ALA A 410 4.31 -36.44 1.62
C ALA A 410 5.21 -35.38 0.96
N MET A 411 5.20 -35.22 -0.37
CA MET A 411 6.13 -34.32 -1.07
C MET A 411 5.53 -32.98 -1.53
N THR A 412 4.23 -32.75 -1.33
CA THR A 412 3.52 -31.51 -1.75
C THR A 412 3.19 -30.55 -0.61
N GLN A 413 3.60 -30.82 0.64
CA GLN A 413 3.24 -29.99 1.80
C GLN A 413 4.37 -29.19 2.48
N VAL A 414 5.62 -29.17 1.98
CA VAL A 414 6.75 -28.55 2.74
C VAL A 414 7.28 -27.23 2.16
N ALA A 415 6.74 -26.70 1.06
CA ALA A 415 7.16 -25.38 0.57
C ALA A 415 6.06 -24.32 0.76
N MET A 416 6.36 -23.30 1.58
CA MET A 416 5.59 -22.06 1.80
C MET A 416 4.48 -22.04 2.86
N LYS A 417 4.65 -22.67 4.04
CA LYS A 417 3.68 -22.51 5.15
C LYS A 417 4.17 -21.95 6.51
N PRO A 418 5.46 -21.70 6.81
CA PRO A 418 5.78 -20.99 8.05
C PRO A 418 6.09 -19.49 7.86
N PHE A 419 6.29 -18.98 6.64
CA PHE A 419 6.77 -17.60 6.46
C PHE A 419 5.65 -16.53 6.57
N HIS A 420 4.44 -16.83 6.09
CA HIS A 420 3.31 -15.90 6.17
C HIS A 420 2.70 -15.85 7.58
N SER A 421 2.64 -17.00 8.27
CA SER A 421 2.06 -17.11 9.61
C SER A 421 2.97 -16.53 10.70
N LEU A 422 4.30 -16.61 10.53
CA LEU A 422 5.25 -16.04 11.49
C LEU A 422 5.39 -14.52 11.32
N LEU A 423 5.30 -14.00 10.09
CA LEU A 423 5.27 -12.55 9.83
C LEU A 423 4.00 -11.91 10.38
N LEU A 424 2.84 -12.56 10.23
CA LEU A 424 1.57 -12.12 10.81
C LEU A 424 1.54 -12.22 12.35
N LEU A 425 2.17 -13.23 12.95
CA LEU A 425 2.29 -13.33 14.42
C LEU A 425 3.27 -12.30 15.00
N CYS A 426 4.37 -11.99 14.30
CA CYS A 426 5.32 -10.95 14.71
C CYS A 426 4.73 -9.54 14.54
N CYS A 427 3.93 -9.30 13.50
CA CYS A 427 3.16 -8.05 13.36
C CYS A 427 2.09 -7.91 14.45
N ALA A 428 1.40 -8.99 14.83
CA ALA A 428 0.42 -8.96 15.93
C ALA A 428 1.08 -8.75 17.31
N ALA A 429 2.28 -9.29 17.53
CA ALA A 429 3.06 -9.06 18.76
C ALA A 429 3.71 -7.66 18.82
N ALA A 430 4.04 -7.07 17.67
CA ALA A 430 4.54 -5.70 17.57
C ALA A 430 3.43 -4.65 17.72
N LEU A 431 2.20 -4.95 17.25
CA LEU A 431 1.01 -4.13 17.45
C LEU A 431 0.58 -4.05 18.93
N LEU A 432 0.99 -5.00 19.78
CA LEU A 432 0.71 -4.96 21.22
C LEU A 432 1.74 -4.15 22.04
N ARG A 433 2.77 -3.55 21.42
CA ARG A 433 3.83 -2.84 22.16
C ARG A 433 4.14 -1.42 21.71
N ALA A 434 3.34 -0.85 20.80
CA ALA A 434 3.42 0.57 20.44
C ALA A 434 2.38 1.41 21.20
N ALA A 435 2.32 1.25 22.52
CA ALA A 435 1.73 2.24 23.41
C ALA A 435 2.82 2.60 24.42
N GLY A 436 3.75 3.47 23.99
CA GLY A 436 4.60 4.19 24.93
C GLY A 436 3.68 5.03 25.81
N GLY A 437 3.36 4.53 26.99
CA GLY A 437 2.52 5.24 27.95
C GLY A 437 3.24 6.53 28.33
N ALA A 438 2.68 7.66 27.93
CA ALA A 438 3.14 8.97 28.38
C ALA A 438 3.10 9.01 29.92
N GLU A 439 4.23 9.28 30.56
CA GLU A 439 4.28 9.43 32.01
C GLU A 439 3.36 10.59 32.43
N LEU A 440 2.46 10.33 33.37
CA LEU A 440 1.63 11.35 33.98
C LEU A 440 2.44 12.03 35.09
N TYR A 441 2.69 13.33 34.93
CA TYR A 441 3.47 14.09 35.91
C TYR A 441 2.58 14.48 37.10
N LYS A 442 3.05 14.17 38.32
CA LYS A 442 2.43 14.69 39.54
C LYS A 442 2.82 16.15 39.74
N GLN A 443 1.90 16.97 40.26
CA GLN A 443 2.18 18.36 40.61
C GLN A 443 3.37 18.44 41.58
N GLY A 444 4.38 19.26 41.27
CA GLY A 444 5.63 19.35 42.05
C GLY A 444 6.55 18.12 41.94
N GLY A 445 6.23 17.13 41.10
CA GLY A 445 7.12 16.02 40.78
C GLY A 445 8.36 16.47 40.02
N PRO A 446 9.50 15.75 40.12
CA PRO A 446 10.71 16.08 39.37
C PRO A 446 10.50 15.87 37.85
N VAL A 447 10.96 16.82 37.05
CA VAL A 447 11.00 16.72 35.58
C VAL A 447 12.46 16.59 35.17
N GLN A 448 12.84 15.40 34.71
CA GLN A 448 14.23 15.12 34.38
C GLN A 448 14.61 15.73 33.03
N VAL A 449 15.61 16.61 33.04
CA VAL A 449 16.26 17.11 31.82
C VAL A 449 17.50 16.26 31.58
N TYR A 450 17.63 15.74 30.36
CA TYR A 450 18.83 15.04 29.90
C TYR A 450 19.66 15.95 29.01
N VAL A 451 20.96 16.03 29.25
CA VAL A 451 21.89 16.62 28.28
C VAL A 451 22.25 15.56 27.26
N ASN A 452 22.28 15.90 25.97
CA ASN A 452 22.53 14.93 24.90
C ASN A 452 23.85 15.25 24.18
N LYS A 453 23.80 16.17 23.21
CA LYS A 453 24.92 16.42 22.29
C LYS A 453 25.11 17.90 21.97
N VAL A 454 26.29 18.23 21.48
CA VAL A 454 26.70 19.54 20.98
C VAL A 454 27.45 19.37 19.67
N GLY A 455 27.39 20.36 18.78
CA GLY A 455 28.12 20.34 17.53
C GLY A 455 27.89 21.59 16.70
N PRO A 456 28.68 21.79 15.63
CA PRO A 456 28.55 22.93 14.74
C PRO A 456 27.21 22.92 13.99
N TYR A 457 26.56 24.08 13.89
CA TYR A 457 25.26 24.21 13.21
C TYR A 457 25.32 23.87 11.72
N PHE A 458 26.43 24.19 11.05
CA PHE A 458 26.61 23.92 9.61
C PHE A 458 27.03 22.48 9.29
N ASN A 459 27.39 21.69 10.30
CA ASN A 459 27.70 20.27 10.14
C ASN A 459 27.02 19.43 11.24
N PRO A 460 25.69 19.25 11.19
CA PRO A 460 24.93 18.60 12.26
C PRO A 460 25.23 17.10 12.45
N HIS A 461 25.99 16.48 11.53
CA HIS A 461 26.45 15.10 11.68
C HIS A 461 27.66 14.97 12.61
N GLU A 462 28.44 16.04 12.76
CA GLU A 462 29.54 16.10 13.71
C GLU A 462 29.00 16.49 15.08
N THR A 463 28.95 15.51 15.98
CA THR A 463 28.34 15.69 17.31
C THR A 463 29.21 15.09 18.40
N TYR A 464 29.24 15.79 19.53
CA TYR A 464 30.04 15.51 20.72
C TYR A 464 29.13 15.53 21.95
N HIS A 465 29.50 14.84 23.03
CA HIS A 465 28.67 14.82 24.23
C HIS A 465 28.70 16.20 24.91
N TYR A 466 27.57 16.71 25.41
CA TYR A 466 27.48 18.07 25.99
C TYR A 466 28.55 18.37 27.05
N TYR A 467 28.83 17.42 27.94
CA TYR A 467 29.87 17.54 28.98
C TYR A 467 31.33 17.47 28.49
N GLN A 468 31.57 17.38 27.18
CA GLN A 468 32.91 17.61 26.61
C GLN A 468 33.23 19.10 26.50
N LEU A 469 32.22 19.99 26.46
CA LEU A 469 32.44 21.41 26.63
C LEU A 469 32.71 21.75 28.10
N PRO A 470 33.43 22.84 28.39
CA PRO A 470 33.74 23.24 29.76
C PRO A 470 32.54 23.96 30.39
N VAL A 471 31.48 23.21 30.62
CA VAL A 471 30.20 23.64 31.23
C VAL A 471 30.00 23.05 32.62
N CYS A 472 28.89 23.36 33.29
CA CYS A 472 28.50 22.73 34.56
C CYS A 472 28.34 21.22 34.38
N ARG A 473 29.04 20.43 35.19
CA ARG A 473 29.07 18.95 35.09
C ARG A 473 28.96 18.35 36.51
N PRO A 474 28.12 17.32 36.71
CA PRO A 474 28.03 16.62 37.99
C PRO A 474 29.30 15.79 38.27
N ALA A 475 29.61 15.53 39.54
CA ALA A 475 30.77 14.74 39.94
C ALA A 475 30.77 13.33 39.34
N THR A 476 29.59 12.71 39.25
CA THR A 476 29.38 11.41 38.58
C THR A 476 28.35 11.60 37.47
N ILE A 477 28.70 11.22 36.24
CA ILE A 477 27.76 11.25 35.12
C ILE A 477 26.92 9.96 35.15
N VAL A 478 25.61 10.11 35.25
CA VAL A 478 24.65 9.00 35.14
C VAL A 478 24.02 9.04 33.76
N HIS A 479 24.31 8.05 32.93
CA HIS A 479 23.75 7.94 31.57
C HIS A 479 22.35 7.32 31.59
N LYS A 480 21.45 7.79 30.72
CA LYS A 480 20.13 7.17 30.48
C LYS A 480 20.34 5.87 29.70
N SER A 481 19.61 4.81 30.02
CA SER A 481 19.57 3.61 29.18
C SER A 481 18.90 3.95 27.84
N MET A 482 19.55 3.59 26.74
CA MET A 482 19.12 3.97 25.40
C MET A 482 18.64 2.75 24.62
N SER A 483 17.68 2.96 23.73
CA SER A 483 17.30 2.00 22.71
C SER A 483 18.38 1.89 21.62
N LEU A 484 18.35 0.81 20.85
CA LEU A 484 19.23 0.64 19.69
C LEU A 484 19.08 1.81 18.69
N GLY A 485 17.86 2.32 18.51
CA GLY A 485 17.58 3.43 17.60
C GLY A 485 18.25 4.72 18.04
N GLU A 486 18.09 5.11 19.31
CA GLU A 486 18.73 6.31 19.86
C GLU A 486 20.27 6.17 19.83
N LEU A 487 20.80 4.98 20.10
CA LEU A 487 22.25 4.74 20.02
C LEU A 487 22.79 4.94 18.60
N LEU A 488 22.07 4.45 17.59
CA LEU A 488 22.40 4.57 16.15
C LEU A 488 22.19 5.99 15.60
N ASP A 489 21.38 6.82 16.25
CA ASP A 489 21.23 8.25 15.93
C ASP A 489 22.38 9.10 16.52
N GLY A 490 23.26 8.46 17.30
CA GLY A 490 24.36 9.11 18.00
C GLY A 490 23.91 9.89 19.23
N ASP A 491 22.77 9.55 19.83
CA ASP A 491 22.36 10.13 21.10
C ASP A 491 23.21 9.55 22.24
N ARG A 492 23.57 10.39 23.20
CA ARG A 492 24.33 10.04 24.41
C ARG A 492 23.75 10.82 25.58
N MET A 493 22.55 10.43 26.00
CA MET A 493 21.81 11.15 27.04
C MET A 493 22.39 10.90 28.44
N ALA A 494 22.61 11.98 29.20
CA ALA A 494 23.04 11.95 30.59
C ALA A 494 22.18 12.86 31.48
N GLN A 495 22.00 12.48 32.74
CA GLN A 495 21.26 13.29 33.70
C GLN A 495 21.91 14.67 33.88
N SER A 496 21.10 15.72 33.72
CA SER A 496 21.54 17.10 33.96
C SER A 496 21.51 17.48 35.45
N MET A 497 22.08 18.64 35.77
CA MET A 497 22.01 19.25 37.11
C MET A 497 20.78 20.15 37.30
N PHE A 498 19.89 20.28 36.30
CA PHE A 498 18.70 21.11 36.43
C PHE A 498 17.69 20.44 37.37
N ASP A 499 17.27 21.14 38.43
CA ASP A 499 16.23 20.68 39.35
C ASP A 499 14.94 21.44 39.05
N ILE A 500 14.17 20.85 38.14
CA ILE A 500 12.90 21.37 37.63
C ILE A 500 11.75 20.55 38.22
N ARG A 501 10.71 21.24 38.70
CA ARG A 501 9.52 20.64 39.29
C ARG A 501 8.28 20.95 38.46
N PHE A 502 7.44 19.95 38.19
CA PHE A 502 6.26 20.10 37.33
C PHE A 502 5.29 21.14 37.90
N GLY A 503 4.97 22.16 37.10
CA GLY A 503 4.06 23.25 37.45
C GLY A 503 4.58 24.22 38.51
N GLN A 504 5.90 24.29 38.73
CA GLN A 504 6.53 25.29 39.61
C GLN A 504 7.51 26.15 38.82
N ASP A 505 7.23 27.46 38.79
CA ASP A 505 8.12 28.43 38.17
C ASP A 505 9.33 28.71 39.06
N ALA A 506 10.47 28.98 38.44
CA ALA A 506 11.70 29.37 39.12
C ALA A 506 12.40 30.44 38.29
N ALA A 507 12.84 31.53 38.91
CA ALA A 507 13.61 32.56 38.23
C ALA A 507 15.04 32.57 38.76
N ASP A 508 16.02 32.66 37.86
CA ASP A 508 17.43 32.93 38.20
C ASP A 508 18.07 31.96 39.19
N LYS A 509 17.67 30.70 39.14
CA LYS A 509 18.27 29.65 39.95
C LYS A 509 19.69 29.39 39.48
N VAL A 510 20.64 29.41 40.41
CA VAL A 510 22.05 29.12 40.12
C VAL A 510 22.20 27.63 39.85
N LEU A 511 22.77 27.27 38.69
CA LEU A 511 23.09 25.90 38.32
C LEU A 511 24.44 25.49 38.92
N CYS A 512 25.48 26.26 38.64
CA CYS A 512 26.81 26.11 39.23
C CYS A 512 27.66 27.38 38.99
N SER A 513 28.75 27.54 39.75
CA SER A 513 29.84 28.46 39.42
C SER A 513 31.05 27.65 38.97
N LYS A 514 31.58 27.95 37.78
CA LYS A 514 32.71 27.23 37.19
C LYS A 514 33.91 28.17 37.04
N GLN A 515 35.09 27.74 37.47
CA GLN A 515 36.34 28.39 37.12
C GLN A 515 36.82 27.87 35.76
N LEU A 516 37.07 28.80 34.83
CA LEU A 516 37.51 28.46 33.47
C LEU A 516 39.03 28.62 33.33
N SER A 517 39.72 27.57 32.91
CA SER A 517 41.15 27.62 32.56
C SER A 517 41.37 28.29 31.20
N ALA A 518 42.63 28.57 30.84
CA ALA A 518 42.96 29.10 29.52
C ALA A 518 42.53 28.16 28.38
N ALA A 519 42.66 26.85 28.57
CA ALA A 519 42.20 25.86 27.60
C ALA A 519 40.67 25.83 27.47
N ASP A 520 39.95 25.97 28.59
CA ASP A 520 38.48 26.02 28.60
C ASP A 520 37.95 27.24 27.84
N LEU A 521 38.58 28.40 28.05
CA LEU A 521 38.21 29.64 27.36
C LEU A 521 38.41 29.52 25.85
N GLU A 522 39.54 28.95 25.42
CA GLU A 522 39.80 28.75 23.99
C GLU A 522 38.83 27.74 23.38
N GLN A 523 38.54 26.63 24.07
CA GLN A 523 37.56 25.65 23.59
C GLN A 523 36.16 26.25 23.44
N LEU A 524 35.73 27.09 24.39
CA LEU A 524 34.45 27.81 24.27
C LEU A 524 34.49 28.84 23.14
N ARG A 525 35.60 29.55 22.96
CA ARG A 525 35.76 30.53 21.89
C ARG A 525 35.59 29.87 20.54
N THR A 526 36.33 28.79 20.28
CA THR A 526 36.23 28.02 19.04
C THR A 526 34.83 27.47 18.83
N ALA A 527 34.20 26.89 19.87
CA ALA A 527 32.84 26.36 19.76
C ALA A 527 31.81 27.44 19.38
N VAL A 528 31.94 28.66 19.92
CA VAL A 528 31.04 29.77 19.57
C VAL A 528 31.33 30.29 18.16
N GLU A 529 32.60 30.39 17.76
CA GLU A 529 33.03 30.77 16.40
C GLU A 529 32.48 29.80 15.34
N ASP A 530 32.48 28.50 15.62
CA ASP A 530 31.90 27.45 14.77
C ASP A 530 30.37 27.32 14.89
N LEU A 531 29.72 28.25 15.61
CA LEU A 531 28.27 28.29 15.84
C LEU A 531 27.72 26.98 16.42
N TYR A 532 28.36 26.49 17.49
CA TYR A 532 27.91 25.28 18.16
C TYR A 532 26.50 25.45 18.73
N TYR A 533 25.65 24.47 18.47
CA TYR A 533 24.38 24.30 19.16
C TYR A 533 24.51 23.20 20.22
N PHE A 534 23.65 23.26 21.23
CA PHE A 534 23.43 22.17 22.18
C PHE A 534 22.04 21.58 21.95
N GLU A 535 21.90 20.31 22.29
CA GLU A 535 20.64 19.60 22.34
C GLU A 535 20.46 18.95 23.71
N PHE A 536 19.36 19.30 24.37
CA PHE A 536 18.85 18.65 25.57
C PHE A 536 17.58 17.87 25.22
N VAL A 537 17.21 16.90 26.05
CA VAL A 537 16.00 16.11 25.87
C VAL A 537 15.19 16.14 27.14
N VAL A 538 13.91 16.51 27.04
CA VAL A 538 12.97 16.53 28.17
C VAL A 538 11.69 15.83 27.74
N ASP A 539 11.30 14.78 28.45
CA ASP A 539 10.13 13.98 28.10
C ASP A 539 10.15 13.52 26.61
N ASP A 540 11.31 13.13 26.08
CA ASP A 540 11.54 12.80 24.66
C ASP A 540 11.30 13.95 23.65
N ILE A 541 11.25 15.21 24.12
CA ILE A 541 11.28 16.42 23.27
C ILE A 541 12.73 16.92 23.18
N PRO A 542 13.32 16.99 21.97
CA PRO A 542 14.61 17.62 21.78
C PRO A 542 14.46 19.15 21.87
N VAL A 543 15.28 19.77 22.72
CA VAL A 543 15.31 21.20 22.98
C VAL A 543 16.69 21.71 22.60
N ARG A 544 16.75 22.64 21.65
CA ARG A 544 18.01 23.09 21.04
C ARG A 544 18.21 24.60 21.20
N GLY A 545 19.46 25.01 21.32
CA GLY A 545 19.87 26.41 21.36
C GLY A 545 21.35 26.57 21.03
N PHE A 546 21.79 27.80 20.77
CA PHE A 546 23.21 28.09 20.52
C PHE A 546 23.98 28.22 21.84
N VAL A 547 25.22 27.74 21.86
CA VAL A 547 26.13 27.86 23.01
C VAL A 547 26.54 29.32 23.25
N GLY A 548 26.70 30.09 22.17
CA GLY A 548 27.06 31.50 22.24
C GLY A 548 26.47 32.33 21.11
N HIS A 549 27.01 33.53 20.96
CA HIS A 549 26.64 34.49 19.94
C HIS A 549 27.88 35.23 19.44
N LEU A 550 27.93 35.46 18.14
CA LEU A 550 28.98 36.24 17.48
C LEU A 550 28.38 37.59 17.07
N GLU A 551 29.09 38.66 17.40
CA GLU A 551 28.77 40.01 16.92
C GLU A 551 29.91 40.48 16.03
N GLU A 552 29.64 40.68 14.73
CA GLU A 552 30.63 41.20 13.80
C GLU A 552 30.89 42.69 14.08
N THR A 553 32.14 43.03 14.38
CA THR A 553 32.57 44.39 14.67
C THR A 553 33.57 44.86 13.61
N GLY A 554 33.06 45.58 12.61
CA GLY A 554 33.87 46.24 11.59
C GLY A 554 34.18 45.39 10.35
N PHE A 555 34.09 46.02 9.19
CA PHE A 555 34.30 45.38 7.89
C PHE A 555 35.80 45.24 7.54
N VAL A 556 36.68 46.14 8.01
CA VAL A 556 38.14 46.05 7.81
C VAL A 556 38.89 46.71 8.99
N PRO A 557 39.80 46.00 9.68
CA PRO A 557 39.98 44.55 9.64
C PRO A 557 38.73 43.84 10.19
N HIS A 558 38.37 42.68 9.62
CA HIS A 558 37.29 41.86 10.17
C HIS A 558 37.65 41.46 11.60
N SER A 559 36.85 41.92 12.56
CA SER A 559 36.94 41.48 13.94
C SER A 559 35.54 41.11 14.41
N HIS A 560 35.42 40.11 15.26
CA HIS A 560 34.16 39.70 15.85
C HIS A 560 34.33 39.56 17.35
N LYS A 561 33.28 39.90 18.08
CA LYS A 561 33.18 39.65 19.52
C LYS A 561 32.48 38.33 19.75
N VAL A 562 33.03 37.55 20.66
CA VAL A 562 32.54 36.22 20.99
C VAL A 562 31.88 36.26 22.36
N PHE A 563 30.59 35.94 22.39
CA PHE A 563 29.77 35.99 23.58
C PHE A 563 29.26 34.59 23.97
N LEU A 564 29.30 34.27 25.26
CA LEU A 564 28.82 33.00 25.81
C LEU A 564 27.46 33.18 26.49
N TRP A 565 26.49 32.32 26.18
CA TRP A 565 25.23 32.26 26.91
C TRP A 565 25.41 31.46 28.21
N THR A 566 25.19 32.11 29.35
CA THR A 566 25.31 31.48 30.69
C THR A 566 23.97 31.31 31.40
N HIS A 567 22.89 31.84 30.81
CA HIS A 567 21.53 31.71 31.34
C HIS A 567 20.64 30.89 30.40
N PHE A 568 19.95 29.88 30.93
CA PHE A 568 18.99 29.06 30.19
C PHE A 568 17.56 29.31 30.69
N SER A 569 16.68 29.84 29.86
CA SER A 569 15.27 30.03 30.20
C SER A 569 14.42 28.95 29.56
N PHE A 570 13.90 28.02 30.37
CA PHE A 570 13.03 26.94 29.94
C PHE A 570 11.57 27.35 30.04
N ARG A 571 10.83 27.22 28.95
CA ARG A 571 9.38 27.41 28.90
C ARG A 571 8.71 26.08 28.61
N PHE A 572 7.96 25.58 29.58
CA PHE A 572 7.24 24.32 29.51
C PHE A 572 5.78 24.57 29.17
N TYR A 573 5.32 24.03 28.05
CA TYR A 573 3.92 24.06 27.65
C TYR A 573 3.26 22.76 28.05
N PHE A 574 2.22 22.83 28.87
CA PHE A 574 1.57 21.64 29.42
C PHE A 574 0.04 21.66 29.22
N SER A 575 -0.55 20.48 29.10
CA SER A 575 -2.00 20.27 29.01
C SER A 575 -2.40 19.15 29.98
N GLY A 576 -3.17 19.51 31.02
CA GLY A 576 -3.46 18.60 32.13
C GLY A 576 -2.20 18.23 32.92
N GLN A 577 -1.89 16.94 33.02
CA GLN A 577 -0.71 16.39 33.72
C GLN A 577 0.40 15.94 32.75
N ARG A 578 0.42 16.51 31.53
CA ARG A 578 1.37 16.11 30.48
C ARG A 578 2.07 17.31 29.87
N ILE A 579 3.34 17.14 29.55
CA ILE A 579 4.14 18.11 28.81
C ILE A 579 3.84 17.94 27.33
N VAL A 580 3.46 19.04 26.68
CA VAL A 580 3.13 19.07 25.25
C VAL A 580 4.32 19.59 24.45
N PHE A 581 5.02 20.60 24.96
CA PHE A 581 6.17 21.18 24.26
C PHE A 581 7.13 21.87 25.25
N VAL A 582 8.41 21.95 24.90
CA VAL A 582 9.43 22.63 25.71
C VAL A 582 10.27 23.50 24.79
N LYS A 583 10.49 24.75 25.20
CA LYS A 583 11.36 25.69 24.50
C LYS A 583 12.45 26.17 25.45
N VAL A 584 13.69 26.24 24.97
CA VAL A 584 14.78 26.94 25.67
C VAL A 584 15.04 28.27 24.97
N VAL A 585 15.24 29.32 25.75
CA VAL A 585 15.62 30.66 25.30
C VAL A 585 16.88 31.06 26.04
N THR A 586 17.94 31.40 25.30
CA THR A 586 19.23 31.82 25.88
C THR A 586 19.41 33.33 25.90
N GLN A 587 18.62 34.07 25.10
CA GLN A 587 18.78 35.52 24.87
C GLN A 587 18.11 36.43 25.92
N GLU A 588 17.48 35.88 26.97
CA GLU A 588 16.75 36.70 27.96
C GLU A 588 17.67 37.54 28.87
N LYS A 589 18.96 37.16 28.99
CA LYS A 589 19.96 37.90 29.75
C LYS A 589 21.16 38.23 28.89
N ALA A 590 21.86 39.31 29.22
CA ALA A 590 23.08 39.69 28.51
C ALA A 590 24.11 38.54 28.56
N PRO A 591 24.70 38.17 27.42
CA PRO A 591 25.70 37.13 27.39
C PRO A 591 27.04 37.63 27.97
N VAL A 592 27.91 36.69 28.33
CA VAL A 592 29.25 37.01 28.85
C VAL A 592 30.23 37.16 27.70
N ASP A 593 30.87 38.32 27.61
CA ASP A 593 31.94 38.60 26.63
C ASP A 593 33.18 37.78 26.99
N LEU A 594 33.55 36.81 26.15
CA LEU A 594 34.68 35.92 26.39
C LEU A 594 36.01 36.68 26.36
N ALA A 595 36.11 37.79 25.63
CA ALA A 595 37.35 38.58 25.56
C ALA A 595 37.67 39.31 26.87
N LYS A 596 36.69 39.47 27.77
CA LYS A 596 36.86 40.11 29.08
C LYS A 596 37.25 39.14 30.19
N LEU A 597 37.19 37.83 29.94
CA LEU A 597 37.51 36.81 30.93
C LEU A 597 39.00 36.50 30.93
N GLN A 598 39.59 36.45 32.12
CA GLN A 598 40.96 35.98 32.32
C GLN A 598 40.97 34.50 32.74
N PRO A 599 42.05 33.75 32.48
CA PRO A 599 42.21 32.39 33.02
C PRO A 599 42.00 32.37 34.54
N GLY A 600 41.12 31.49 35.03
CA GLY A 600 40.73 31.39 36.44
C GLY A 600 39.46 32.19 36.82
N SER A 601 38.86 32.94 35.88
CA SER A 601 37.61 33.66 36.13
C SER A 601 36.47 32.71 36.52
N GLN A 602 35.70 33.08 37.54
CA GLN A 602 34.46 32.37 37.88
C GLN A 602 33.30 32.86 37.03
N VAL A 603 32.66 31.92 36.34
CA VAL A 603 31.44 32.16 35.55
C VAL A 603 30.30 31.38 36.19
N ALA A 604 29.25 32.10 36.61
CA ALA A 604 28.03 31.52 37.15
C ALA A 604 27.06 31.19 36.01
N PHE A 605 26.65 29.92 35.93
CA PHE A 605 25.57 29.48 35.06
C PHE A 605 24.26 29.48 35.84
N THR A 606 23.21 30.00 35.23
CA THR A 606 21.89 30.17 35.86
C THR A 606 20.78 29.68 34.94
N TYR A 607 19.60 29.43 35.48
CA TYR A 607 18.44 29.04 34.69
C TYR A 607 17.14 29.55 35.28
N SER A 608 16.16 29.73 34.41
CA SER A 608 14.79 30.07 34.75
C SER A 608 13.84 29.04 34.15
N VAL A 609 12.68 28.85 34.78
CA VAL A 609 11.64 27.90 34.40
C VAL A 609 10.31 28.64 34.47
N ALA A 610 9.55 28.59 33.38
CA ALA A 610 8.18 29.08 33.31
C ALA A 610 7.25 28.00 32.77
N TRP A 611 6.15 27.75 33.46
CA TRP A 611 5.10 26.81 33.06
C TRP A 611 3.92 27.56 32.43
N VAL A 612 3.61 27.22 31.19
CA VAL A 612 2.54 27.84 30.40
C VAL A 612 1.50 26.79 30.07
N LYS A 613 0.24 27.05 30.44
CA LYS A 613 -0.87 26.18 30.05
C LYS A 613 -1.08 26.29 28.53
N SER A 614 -1.22 25.15 27.85
CA SER A 614 -1.45 25.06 26.42
C SER A 614 -2.79 24.41 26.11
N ASP A 615 -3.46 24.94 25.08
CA ASP A 615 -4.72 24.37 24.55
C ASP A 615 -4.49 23.20 23.57
N VAL A 616 -3.23 22.94 23.21
CA VAL A 616 -2.86 21.83 22.32
C VAL A 616 -3.03 20.51 23.05
N LYS A 617 -3.75 19.57 22.43
CA LYS A 617 -3.92 18.22 22.98
C LYS A 617 -2.61 17.44 22.89
N PHE A 618 -2.40 16.51 23.82
CA PHE A 618 -1.19 15.67 23.83
C PHE A 618 -1.03 14.85 22.53
N GLU A 619 -2.13 14.45 21.90
CA GLU A 619 -2.14 13.72 20.62
C GLU A 619 -1.50 14.55 19.49
N ASP A 620 -1.70 15.87 19.49
CA ASP A 620 -1.19 16.79 18.47
C ASP A 620 0.28 17.22 18.73
N ARG A 621 0.90 16.77 19.84
CA ARG A 621 2.27 17.14 20.22
C ARG A 621 3.29 16.89 19.11
N ALA A 622 3.20 15.75 18.42
CA ALA A 622 4.15 15.38 17.38
C ALA A 622 4.15 16.39 16.22
N LYS A 623 2.98 16.93 15.88
CA LYS A 623 2.82 17.96 14.86
C LYS A 623 3.46 19.29 15.29
N LEU A 624 3.22 19.70 16.55
CA LEU A 624 3.80 20.92 17.10
C LEU A 624 5.35 20.88 17.10
N ILE A 625 5.95 19.76 17.47
CA ILE A 625 7.41 19.56 17.44
C ILE A 625 7.92 19.65 15.99
N LYS A 626 7.22 19.04 15.03
CA LYS A 626 7.59 19.08 13.61
C LYS A 626 7.54 20.50 13.02
N ASP A 627 6.60 21.32 13.46
CA ASP A 627 6.42 22.69 12.95
C ASP A 627 7.45 23.67 13.52
N THR A 628 8.01 23.38 14.69
CA THR A 628 8.97 24.23 15.41
C THR A 628 10.43 23.77 15.29
N SER A 629 10.76 22.99 14.24
CA SER A 629 12.11 22.47 14.01
C SER A 629 13.19 23.57 13.99
N PHE A 630 14.28 23.33 14.75
CA PHE A 630 15.44 24.22 14.84
C PHE A 630 16.24 24.33 13.53
N PHE A 631 16.37 23.23 12.78
CA PHE A 631 17.04 23.25 11.48
C PHE A 631 16.08 23.63 10.35
N PRO A 632 16.52 24.44 9.37
CA PRO A 632 15.67 24.91 8.28
C PRO A 632 15.13 23.74 7.46
N LYS A 633 13.82 23.79 7.15
CA LYS A 633 13.16 22.81 6.28
C LYS A 633 13.57 23.07 4.83
N THR A 634 14.65 22.48 4.35
CA THR A 634 15.13 22.61 2.94
C THR A 634 14.31 21.77 1.94
N LEU A 635 13.06 21.42 2.28
CA LEU A 635 12.21 20.51 1.50
C LEU A 635 11.95 21.01 0.06
N GLU A 636 11.96 22.33 -0.17
CA GLU A 636 11.75 22.91 -1.50
C GLU A 636 12.92 22.74 -2.49
N ILE A 637 14.14 22.44 -2.01
CA ILE A 637 15.29 22.29 -2.91
C ILE A 637 15.45 20.83 -3.37
N HIS A 638 14.98 19.87 -2.57
CA HIS A 638 15.13 18.44 -2.88
C HIS A 638 14.21 17.96 -4.01
N TRP A 639 12.97 18.47 -4.13
CA TRP A 639 12.05 18.00 -5.18
C TRP A 639 12.53 18.40 -6.59
N LEU A 640 13.18 19.56 -6.73
CA LEU A 640 13.83 19.99 -7.98
C LEU A 640 14.96 19.04 -8.38
N SER A 641 15.80 18.62 -7.43
CA SER A 641 16.86 17.63 -7.66
C SER A 641 16.32 16.24 -8.01
N VAL A 642 15.22 15.82 -7.36
CA VAL A 642 14.53 14.55 -7.65
C VAL A 642 13.90 14.57 -9.05
N ILE A 643 13.24 15.65 -9.45
CA ILE A 643 12.68 15.79 -10.80
C ILE A 643 13.81 15.81 -11.84
N ASN A 644 14.88 16.56 -11.59
CA ASN A 644 16.01 16.65 -12.51
C ASN A 644 16.69 15.29 -12.70
N SER A 645 16.93 14.54 -11.62
CA SER A 645 17.49 13.19 -11.68
C SER A 645 16.54 12.19 -12.36
N LEU A 646 15.23 12.29 -12.14
CA LEU A 646 14.24 11.46 -12.82
C LEU A 646 14.21 11.73 -14.33
N ILE A 647 14.19 13.00 -14.74
CA ILE A 647 14.22 13.40 -16.16
C ILE A 647 15.49 12.88 -16.82
N LEU A 648 16.66 13.04 -16.16
CA LEU A 648 17.94 12.56 -16.68
C LEU A 648 17.94 11.04 -16.87
N VAL A 649 17.43 10.28 -15.90
CA VAL A 649 17.31 8.81 -16.01
C VAL A 649 16.37 8.41 -17.15
N LEU A 650 15.20 9.05 -17.29
CA LEU A 650 14.27 8.76 -18.38
C LEU A 650 14.85 9.09 -19.76
N LEU A 651 15.58 10.21 -19.88
CA LEU A 651 16.28 10.58 -21.11
C LEU A 651 17.39 9.58 -21.45
N LEU A 652 18.18 9.14 -20.47
CA LEU A 652 19.22 8.11 -20.66
C LEU A 652 18.62 6.78 -21.11
N ILE A 653 17.55 6.33 -20.46
CA ILE A 653 16.83 5.10 -20.85
C ILE A 653 16.28 5.24 -22.28
N GLY A 654 15.66 6.38 -22.61
CA GLY A 654 15.15 6.67 -23.94
C GLY A 654 16.25 6.65 -25.01
N PHE A 655 17.37 7.33 -24.73
CA PHE A 655 18.53 7.37 -25.62
C PHE A 655 19.14 5.98 -25.85
N VAL A 656 19.37 5.21 -24.78
CA VAL A 656 19.86 3.83 -24.87
C VAL A 656 18.88 2.95 -25.65
N THR A 657 17.57 3.12 -25.43
CA THR A 657 16.54 2.36 -26.16
C THR A 657 16.52 2.70 -27.64
N VAL A 658 16.64 3.98 -28.01
CA VAL A 658 16.71 4.41 -29.42
C VAL A 658 17.98 3.89 -30.10
N ILE A 659 19.13 3.96 -29.43
CA ILE A 659 20.38 3.40 -29.94
C ILE A 659 20.24 1.89 -30.15
N LEU A 660 19.77 1.16 -29.12
CA LEU A 660 19.57 -0.28 -29.20
C LEU A 660 18.59 -0.64 -30.31
N PHE A 661 17.47 0.07 -30.44
CA PHE A 661 16.49 -0.17 -31.50
C PHE A 661 17.07 0.12 -32.88
N ARG A 662 17.85 1.18 -33.04
CA ARG A 662 18.50 1.55 -34.30
C ARG A 662 19.58 0.53 -34.70
N ILE A 663 20.40 0.08 -33.75
CA ILE A 663 21.39 -0.98 -33.95
C ILE A 663 20.67 -2.28 -34.33
N LEU A 664 19.68 -2.71 -33.54
CA LEU A 664 18.91 -3.91 -33.81
C LEU A 664 18.25 -3.86 -35.19
N LYS A 665 17.61 -2.74 -35.55
CA LYS A 665 16.96 -2.58 -36.87
C LYS A 665 17.98 -2.63 -38.01
N LYS A 666 19.15 -2.00 -37.84
CA LYS A 666 20.24 -2.03 -38.81
C LYS A 666 20.79 -3.45 -38.97
N ASP A 667 21.01 -4.16 -37.85
CA ASP A 667 21.51 -5.52 -37.84
C ASP A 667 20.48 -6.48 -38.47
N PHE A 668 19.19 -6.38 -38.12
CA PHE A 668 18.12 -7.14 -38.78
C PHE A 668 18.07 -6.90 -40.29
N ALA A 669 18.22 -5.65 -40.74
CA ALA A 669 18.24 -5.33 -42.17
C ALA A 669 19.47 -5.90 -42.89
N ARG A 670 20.64 -5.89 -42.24
CA ARG A 670 21.88 -6.46 -42.78
C ARG A 670 21.80 -7.97 -42.94
N TYR A 671 21.33 -8.70 -41.93
CA TYR A 671 21.21 -10.16 -42.01
C TYR A 671 20.12 -10.63 -42.97
N ASN A 672 19.02 -9.88 -43.14
CA ASN A 672 18.01 -10.20 -44.15
C ASN A 672 18.56 -10.06 -45.60
N LEU A 673 19.62 -9.28 -45.81
CA LEU A 673 20.31 -9.17 -47.09
C LEU A 673 21.40 -10.24 -47.24
N GLU A 674 22.13 -10.56 -46.16
CA GLU A 674 23.15 -11.63 -46.15
C GLU A 674 22.53 -13.05 -46.21
N ASP A 675 21.27 -13.28 -45.81
CA ASP A 675 20.56 -14.56 -46.03
C ASP A 675 20.22 -14.82 -47.53
N GLU A 676 20.34 -13.82 -48.43
CA GLU A 676 20.21 -13.98 -49.90
C GLU A 676 21.55 -14.31 -50.59
N GLU A 677 22.69 -14.03 -49.95
CA GLU A 677 24.05 -14.34 -50.42
C GLU A 677 24.75 -15.24 -49.40
N ALA A 678 24.46 -16.54 -49.45
CA ALA A 678 25.13 -17.53 -48.62
C ALA A 678 26.62 -17.65 -48.99
N ASP A 679 27.49 -16.94 -48.26
CA ASP A 679 28.88 -17.32 -48.03
C ASP A 679 29.04 -17.81 -46.58
N GLU A 680 29.57 -19.03 -46.43
CA GLU A 680 29.57 -19.90 -45.25
C GLU A 680 30.44 -19.46 -44.05
N ASP A 681 30.98 -18.24 -43.98
CA ASP A 681 32.14 -17.96 -43.10
C ASP A 681 31.97 -16.86 -42.03
N SER A 682 30.75 -16.50 -41.61
CA SER A 682 30.58 -15.56 -40.47
C SER A 682 29.57 -15.99 -39.41
N ASP A 683 29.77 -17.15 -38.81
CA ASP A 683 29.04 -17.65 -37.63
C ASP A 683 29.44 -16.93 -36.30
N ASN A 684 29.76 -15.63 -36.36
CA ASN A 684 30.17 -14.79 -35.22
C ASN A 684 29.15 -13.69 -34.89
N GLY A 685 27.87 -14.04 -34.78
CA GLY A 685 26.76 -13.10 -34.54
C GLY A 685 25.84 -13.45 -33.38
N TRP A 686 24.87 -12.58 -33.08
CA TRP A 686 23.88 -12.73 -32.01
C TRP A 686 23.07 -14.06 -32.06
N LYS A 687 23.04 -14.75 -33.21
CA LYS A 687 22.47 -16.11 -33.35
C LYS A 687 23.17 -17.10 -32.41
N THR A 688 24.47 -16.94 -32.13
CA THR A 688 25.22 -17.73 -31.13
C THR A 688 24.94 -17.29 -29.69
N VAL A 689 24.43 -16.07 -29.46
CA VAL A 689 24.04 -15.58 -28.12
C VAL A 689 22.91 -16.41 -27.54
N HIS A 690 21.98 -16.92 -28.37
CA HIS A 690 20.94 -17.83 -27.87
C HIS A 690 21.55 -19.12 -27.25
N ASN A 691 22.68 -19.59 -27.79
CA ASN A 691 23.43 -20.73 -27.26
C ASN A 691 24.31 -20.32 -26.05
N ASP A 692 24.86 -19.11 -26.07
CA ASP A 692 25.71 -18.58 -24.99
C ASP A 692 24.92 -18.15 -23.74
N VAL A 693 23.65 -17.75 -23.87
CA VAL A 693 22.77 -17.41 -22.72
C VAL A 693 22.49 -18.61 -21.82
N PHE A 694 22.53 -19.83 -22.38
CA PHE A 694 22.40 -21.07 -21.59
C PHE A 694 23.73 -21.57 -21.03
N ARG A 695 24.85 -20.91 -21.37
CA ARG A 695 26.15 -21.28 -20.84
C ARG A 695 26.24 -20.82 -19.38
N PRO A 696 26.51 -21.75 -18.44
CA PRO A 696 26.63 -21.35 -17.05
C PRO A 696 27.86 -20.43 -16.89
N PRO A 697 27.75 -19.35 -16.09
CA PRO A 697 28.83 -18.38 -15.96
C PRO A 697 30.07 -19.03 -15.33
N LYS A 698 31.27 -18.57 -15.73
CA LYS A 698 32.54 -19.07 -15.17
C LYS A 698 32.57 -19.00 -13.63
N HIS A 699 31.99 -17.94 -13.06
CA HIS A 699 31.91 -17.72 -11.61
C HIS A 699 30.49 -17.94 -11.06
N LYS A 700 29.98 -19.18 -11.19
CA LYS A 700 28.63 -19.58 -10.74
C LYS A 700 28.32 -19.20 -9.29
N CYS A 701 29.27 -19.38 -8.37
CA CYS A 701 29.07 -19.03 -6.95
C CYS A 701 28.85 -17.53 -6.75
N PHE A 702 29.71 -16.69 -7.36
CA PHE A 702 29.64 -15.25 -7.18
C PHE A 702 28.33 -14.70 -7.74
N PHE A 703 27.99 -15.08 -8.98
CA PHE A 703 26.74 -14.67 -9.61
C PHE A 703 25.50 -15.07 -8.79
N SER A 704 25.45 -16.31 -8.31
CA SER A 704 24.33 -16.80 -7.51
C SER A 704 24.23 -16.09 -6.16
N ALA A 705 25.38 -15.84 -5.51
CA ALA A 705 25.45 -15.07 -4.27
C ALA A 705 24.95 -13.63 -4.45
N THR A 706 25.35 -12.93 -5.52
CA THR A 706 24.89 -11.57 -5.82
C THR A 706 23.38 -11.51 -6.02
N ILE A 707 22.79 -12.48 -6.74
CA ILE A 707 21.33 -12.57 -6.91
C ILE A 707 20.64 -12.82 -5.57
N GLY A 708 21.19 -13.69 -4.72
CA GLY A 708 20.67 -13.95 -3.39
C GLY A 708 20.64 -12.70 -2.52
N VAL A 709 21.78 -11.99 -2.41
CA VAL A 709 21.88 -10.74 -1.65
C VAL A 709 20.95 -9.66 -2.23
N GLY A 710 20.86 -9.53 -3.55
CA GLY A 710 19.93 -8.60 -4.19
C GLY A 710 18.45 -8.89 -3.86
N ALA A 711 18.06 -10.17 -3.84
CA ALA A 711 16.71 -10.56 -3.44
C ALA A 711 16.43 -10.27 -1.95
N GLN A 712 17.44 -10.43 -1.08
CA GLN A 712 17.33 -10.05 0.33
C GLN A 712 17.11 -8.54 0.48
N PHE A 713 17.89 -7.71 -0.20
CA PHE A 713 17.73 -6.25 -0.16
C PHE A 713 16.37 -5.79 -0.68
N LEU A 714 15.88 -6.40 -1.75
CA LEU A 714 14.53 -6.12 -2.23
C LEU A 714 13.50 -6.42 -1.14
N ALA A 715 13.62 -7.57 -0.45
CA ALA A 715 12.73 -7.93 0.65
C ALA A 715 12.82 -6.96 1.85
N ILE A 716 14.03 -6.50 2.20
CA ILE A 716 14.23 -5.51 3.29
C ILE A 716 13.59 -4.17 2.91
N ILE A 717 13.85 -3.67 1.70
CA ILE A 717 13.29 -2.40 1.22
C ILE A 717 11.77 -2.47 1.21
N THR A 718 11.19 -3.53 0.64
CA THR A 718 9.73 -3.74 0.67
C THR A 718 9.19 -3.83 2.10
N GLY A 719 9.89 -4.55 2.99
CA GLY A 719 9.52 -4.66 4.41
C GLY A 719 9.52 -3.31 5.12
N LEU A 720 10.57 -2.51 4.95
CA LEU A 720 10.65 -1.15 5.52
C LEU A 720 9.53 -0.25 5.00
N PHE A 721 9.23 -0.29 3.70
CA PHE A 721 8.11 0.46 3.13
C PHE A 721 6.78 0.03 3.74
N VAL A 722 6.50 -1.28 3.85
CA VAL A 722 5.26 -1.78 4.45
C VAL A 722 5.16 -1.35 5.92
N MET A 723 6.24 -1.47 6.70
CA MET A 723 6.25 -1.06 8.10
C MET A 723 6.03 0.45 8.27
N ALA A 724 6.62 1.27 7.39
CA ALA A 724 6.41 2.71 7.37
C ALA A 724 4.96 3.08 6.98
N LEU A 725 4.39 2.43 5.97
CA LEU A 725 2.99 2.63 5.53
C LEU A 725 1.97 2.23 6.60
N LEU A 726 2.29 1.21 7.41
CA LEU A 726 1.47 0.78 8.55
C LEU A 726 1.69 1.63 9.81
N GLY A 727 2.58 2.63 9.77
CA GLY A 727 2.86 3.49 10.92
C GLY A 727 3.55 2.78 12.10
N LEU A 728 4.24 1.66 11.87
CA LEU A 728 4.82 0.84 12.94
C LEU A 728 6.02 1.50 13.65
N PHE A 729 6.61 2.55 13.05
CA PHE A 729 7.60 3.41 13.69
C PHE A 729 7.52 4.81 13.10
N ASN A 730 7.98 5.81 13.87
CA ASN A 730 8.08 7.18 13.38
C ASN A 730 9.21 7.30 12.34
N VAL A 731 8.84 7.50 11.08
CA VAL A 731 9.76 7.64 9.94
C VAL A 731 10.68 8.86 10.08
N HIS A 732 10.31 9.84 10.90
CA HIS A 732 11.11 11.03 11.14
C HIS A 732 12.24 10.83 12.15
N HIS A 733 12.26 9.70 12.87
CA HIS A 733 13.38 9.31 13.74
C HIS A 733 14.29 8.34 12.99
N HIS A 734 15.40 8.85 12.46
CA HIS A 734 16.33 8.09 11.61
C HIS A 734 16.83 6.79 12.30
N GLY A 735 17.12 6.85 13.60
CA GLY A 735 17.47 5.68 14.42
C GLY A 735 16.46 4.53 14.38
N ASN A 736 15.16 4.80 14.26
CA ASN A 736 14.13 3.77 14.21
C ASN A 736 14.14 3.02 12.86
N ILE A 737 14.36 3.75 11.76
CA ILE A 737 14.52 3.15 10.43
C ILE A 737 15.74 2.22 10.41
N ASN A 738 16.87 2.70 10.94
CA ASN A 738 18.11 1.92 11.00
C ASN A 738 17.94 0.64 11.83
N SER A 739 17.28 0.74 12.99
CA SER A 739 16.98 -0.40 13.84
C SER A 739 16.08 -1.43 13.14
N ALA A 740 15.01 -0.97 12.48
CA ALA A 740 14.13 -1.84 11.71
C ALA A 740 14.87 -2.52 10.56
N GLY A 741 15.79 -1.81 9.88
CA GLY A 741 16.63 -2.34 8.81
C GLY A 741 17.54 -3.48 9.28
N ILE A 742 18.20 -3.33 10.44
CA ILE A 742 19.05 -4.38 11.04
C ILE A 742 18.22 -5.62 11.39
N VAL A 743 17.05 -5.42 12.01
CA VAL A 743 16.15 -6.52 12.38
C VAL A 743 15.66 -7.25 11.12
N LEU A 744 15.22 -6.52 10.09
CA LEU A 744 14.79 -7.11 8.83
C LEU A 744 15.93 -7.83 8.10
N TYR A 745 17.15 -7.31 8.16
CA TYR A 745 18.31 -7.98 7.57
C TYR A 745 18.52 -9.37 8.17
N ALA A 746 18.40 -9.51 9.49
CA ALA A 746 18.48 -10.80 10.17
C ALA A 746 17.36 -11.75 9.73
N PHE A 747 16.10 -11.30 9.73
CA PHE A 747 14.94 -12.13 9.35
C PHE A 747 14.91 -12.54 7.87
N THR A 748 15.42 -11.69 6.98
CA THR A 748 15.42 -11.93 5.52
C THR A 748 16.64 -12.71 5.03
N SER A 749 17.62 -12.98 5.88
CA SER A 749 18.84 -13.73 5.55
C SER A 749 18.56 -15.11 4.90
N GLY A 750 17.48 -15.79 5.32
CA GLY A 750 17.03 -17.05 4.72
C GLY A 750 16.63 -16.93 3.24
N ILE A 751 16.11 -15.78 2.82
CA ILE A 751 15.75 -15.49 1.42
C ILE A 751 17.03 -15.46 0.57
N ALA A 752 18.08 -14.80 1.06
CA ALA A 752 19.37 -14.72 0.37
C ALA A 752 19.94 -16.12 0.11
N GLY A 753 20.01 -16.94 1.16
CA GLY A 753 20.50 -18.31 1.09
C GLY A 753 19.68 -19.19 0.15
N PHE A 754 18.35 -19.11 0.23
CA PHE A 754 17.45 -19.89 -0.63
C PHE A 754 17.59 -19.54 -2.12
N VAL A 755 17.53 -18.25 -2.45
CA VAL A 755 17.60 -17.76 -3.83
C VAL A 755 18.96 -18.08 -4.44
N SER A 756 20.04 -17.79 -3.69
CA SER A 756 21.41 -18.09 -4.10
C SER A 756 21.62 -19.59 -4.34
N CYS A 757 21.25 -20.46 -3.39
CA CYS A 757 21.43 -21.91 -3.54
C CYS A 757 20.60 -22.50 -4.68
N ARG A 758 19.37 -22.01 -4.87
CA ARG A 758 18.49 -22.44 -5.97
C ARG A 758 19.09 -22.09 -7.32
N MET A 759 19.61 -20.87 -7.47
CA MET A 759 20.27 -20.45 -8.71
C MET A 759 21.56 -21.24 -8.94
N PHE A 760 22.38 -21.40 -7.91
CA PHE A 760 23.63 -22.14 -7.96
C PHE A 760 23.44 -23.60 -8.41
N ARG A 761 22.44 -24.30 -7.86
CA ARG A 761 22.10 -25.67 -8.28
C ARG A 761 21.57 -25.73 -9.71
N ARG A 762 20.76 -24.76 -10.15
CA ARG A 762 20.28 -24.69 -11.55
C ARG A 762 21.40 -24.51 -12.56
N LEU A 763 22.48 -23.83 -12.19
CA LEU A 763 23.67 -23.65 -13.04
C LEU A 763 24.63 -24.86 -13.02
N GLY A 764 24.24 -25.98 -12.39
CA GLY A 764 25.09 -27.16 -12.23
C GLY A 764 26.25 -26.93 -11.27
N GLY A 765 26.03 -26.19 -10.19
CA GLY A 765 27.00 -25.98 -9.12
C GLY A 765 26.93 -27.08 -8.06
N GLU A 766 28.06 -27.70 -7.74
CA GLU A 766 28.14 -28.80 -6.77
C GLU A 766 28.54 -28.33 -5.36
N ARG A 767 29.40 -27.30 -5.28
CA ARG A 767 29.98 -26.79 -4.01
C ARG A 767 29.05 -25.82 -3.27
N TRP A 768 27.88 -26.30 -2.88
CA TRP A 768 26.82 -25.48 -2.27
C TRP A 768 27.25 -24.79 -0.97
N ALA A 769 28.10 -25.42 -0.15
CA ALA A 769 28.60 -24.83 1.10
C ALA A 769 29.41 -23.55 0.86
N ARG A 770 30.29 -23.56 -0.15
CA ARG A 770 31.05 -22.36 -0.55
C ARG A 770 30.14 -21.26 -1.07
N ASN A 771 29.06 -21.61 -1.75
CA ASN A 771 28.07 -20.66 -2.23
C ASN A 771 27.30 -20.00 -1.07
N VAL A 772 26.91 -20.77 -0.06
CA VAL A 772 26.28 -20.24 1.17
C VAL A 772 27.21 -19.29 1.90
N LEU A 773 28.46 -19.71 2.19
CA LEU A 773 29.45 -18.86 2.84
C LEU A 773 29.68 -17.56 2.07
N LEU A 774 29.87 -17.65 0.75
CA LEU A 774 30.03 -16.46 -0.08
C LEU A 774 28.81 -15.55 0.01
N THR A 775 27.59 -16.09 -0.02
CA THR A 775 26.35 -15.30 0.06
C THR A 775 26.24 -14.57 1.40
N SER A 776 26.61 -15.22 2.50
CA SER A 776 26.60 -14.61 3.84
C SER A 776 27.63 -13.49 4.00
N PHE A 777 28.84 -13.66 3.44
CA PHE A 777 29.92 -12.68 3.62
C PHE A 777 29.97 -11.59 2.54
N LEU A 778 29.33 -11.79 1.37
CA LEU A 778 29.44 -10.90 0.22
C LEU A 778 29.11 -9.44 0.55
N PHE A 779 28.12 -9.21 1.42
CA PHE A 779 27.77 -7.88 1.91
C PHE A 779 28.26 -7.61 3.34
N ALA A 780 28.08 -8.57 4.25
CA ALA A 780 28.37 -8.37 5.66
C ALA A 780 29.86 -8.05 5.92
N PHE A 781 30.78 -8.69 5.19
CA PHE A 781 32.21 -8.47 5.39
C PHE A 781 32.66 -7.08 4.92
N PRO A 782 32.38 -6.64 3.67
CA PRO A 782 32.69 -5.27 3.25
C PRO A 782 32.02 -4.21 4.13
N LEU A 783 30.75 -4.42 4.52
CA LEU A 783 30.04 -3.50 5.41
C LEU A 783 30.76 -3.37 6.75
N PHE A 784 31.13 -4.49 7.37
CA PHE A 784 31.82 -4.50 8.66
C PHE A 784 33.21 -3.85 8.56
N MET A 785 33.96 -4.06 7.47
CA MET A 785 35.25 -3.41 7.27
C MET A 785 35.12 -1.89 7.16
N VAL A 786 34.16 -1.41 6.34
CA VAL A 786 33.90 0.03 6.20
C VAL A 786 33.45 0.62 7.54
N TRP A 787 32.49 -0.05 8.22
CA TRP A 787 32.03 0.37 9.54
C TRP A 787 33.18 0.41 10.55
N ALA A 788 34.03 -0.61 10.62
CA ALA A 788 35.12 -0.67 11.59
C ALA A 788 36.13 0.47 11.40
N VAL A 789 36.47 0.80 10.15
CA VAL A 789 37.36 1.94 9.85
C VAL A 789 36.70 3.26 10.25
N VAL A 790 35.46 3.51 9.82
CA VAL A 790 34.74 4.75 10.12
C VAL A 790 34.50 4.90 11.63
N ASN A 791 34.12 3.81 12.31
CA ASN A 791 33.88 3.79 13.74
C ASN A 791 35.18 4.02 14.54
N SER A 792 36.32 3.49 14.06
CA SER A 792 37.62 3.74 14.71
C SER A 792 38.03 5.22 14.60
N VAL A 793 37.77 5.86 13.45
CA VAL A 793 37.96 7.31 13.30
C VAL A 793 37.03 8.06 14.24
N ALA A 794 35.75 7.69 14.28
CA ALA A 794 34.76 8.30 15.19
C ALA A 794 35.20 8.20 16.67
N TRP A 795 35.71 7.03 17.09
CA TRP A 795 36.27 6.83 18.43
C TRP A 795 37.48 7.73 18.70
N ALA A 796 38.40 7.87 17.73
CA ALA A 796 39.59 8.70 17.88
C ALA A 796 39.26 10.19 18.08
N TYR A 797 38.19 10.68 17.45
CA TYR A 797 37.70 12.06 17.61
C TYR A 797 36.72 12.24 18.79
N GLY A 798 36.32 11.16 19.49
CA GLY A 798 35.40 11.25 20.63
C GLY A 798 33.97 11.69 20.28
N THR A 799 33.54 11.50 19.03
CA THR A 799 32.19 11.84 18.58
C THR A 799 31.14 10.90 19.17
N THR A 800 29.92 11.40 19.38
CA THR A 800 28.77 10.61 19.85
C THR A 800 28.27 9.60 18.82
N GLN A 801 28.68 9.72 17.55
CA GLN A 801 28.38 8.75 16.48
C GLN A 801 29.19 7.46 16.62
N ALA A 802 30.24 7.44 17.45
CA ALA A 802 31.06 6.26 17.69
C ALA A 802 30.26 5.19 18.46
N LEU A 803 30.06 4.02 17.85
CA LEU A 803 29.41 2.87 18.47
C LEU A 803 30.43 2.05 19.28
N PRO A 804 30.04 1.55 20.47
CA PRO A 804 30.94 0.79 21.35
C PRO A 804 31.32 -0.59 20.83
#